data_AF-A0A136A773-F1
#
_entry.id   AF-A0A136A773-F1
#
_cell.length_a   1.000
_cell.length_b   1.000
_cell.length_c   1.000
_cell.angle_alpha   90.00
_cell.angle_beta   90.00
_cell.angle_gamma   90.00
#
_symmetry.space_group_name_H-M   'P 1'
#
loop_
_entity.id
_entity.type
_entity.pdbx_description
1 polymer ?
#
loop_
_entity_poly.entity_id
_entity_poly.type
_entity_poly.pdbx_seq_one_letter_code
_entity_poly.pdbx_strand_id
1 'polypeptide(L)'
;MDNYKLSMAVALFALLAGCSSSNQIKSDVYEARQVPERSDDFAFENDKVAFRVYGPALKDSAENNGTDCWLKRVSTPVINKWYSEHLQGKSYHVDHGEGYDPYHVGSSLGCGGIALWQPQDADPLQQPNVYTDFKVIEKSRKKVVFELVYYWQEQNIQEVKRITLAQGSQLYHAQSQFTQDGKPIQLQVAVGITTHDGKALVDVSDDSQIVSSWEKIDDSHVGTAVILPKSYAGRFVAQTSDKKDRNNAVLVTSTDDQGKLSYYAGFAWQKAGDITTYFDWKAYLRDYLGEPATPATMASVKALTQQVADWQIAHHEEQGKYRALPTIPPSWAKRDRYHDLDWHQGALYAGMDQWRKIADDPTKYTQWLQDIGERNKWTLHRRPYHADDHTVGQFYLSFYEDFKQPEMLKPTQQQFDWILEHPKTGTLDWLADNTHAHDRWGWCDALFMAPPVWTRLAKITGDSMYLDFMDQEYHATYDLLWSKKDKLFWRDSSFFGKTENNGQDIFWARGNGWVFGGLALMIPDLPQDWQGRQFYVDLFTTMAKQLKAIQRADGTWSMGLLGGVEGYPQVETSGTSFFTFGLAWGINNGLLDSDEYRPVVMKAWRALQLAVNHEGMLGNVQPVGAAPGDSFPNYTEVYGVGAFLAAGSELFTLLQNEQAATK
;
A
#
# COMPACT_ATOMS: atom_id res chain seq x y z
N MET A 1 101.27 -8.42 20.98
CA MET A 1 100.62 -8.56 19.67
C MET A 1 99.93 -7.25 19.34
N ASP A 2 100.71 -6.41 18.67
CA ASP A 2 100.41 -5.47 17.58
C ASP A 2 99.31 -4.39 17.68
N ASN A 3 99.83 -3.17 17.87
CA ASN A 3 99.78 -2.00 16.98
C ASN A 3 98.55 -1.10 16.84
N TYR A 4 98.86 0.19 17.06
CA TYR A 4 98.14 1.44 16.80
C TYR A 4 97.76 1.71 15.33
N LYS A 5 96.70 2.53 15.14
CA LYS A 5 96.44 3.62 14.14
C LYS A 5 94.96 3.57 13.68
N LEU A 6 94.24 4.61 13.24
CA LEU A 6 94.30 6.09 13.21
C LEU A 6 93.04 6.53 12.39
N SER A 7 92.25 7.50 12.88
CA SER A 7 91.50 8.56 12.14
C SER A 7 90.39 8.31 11.08
N MET A 8 89.32 9.12 11.28
CA MET A 8 88.47 9.91 10.33
C MET A 8 87.21 9.35 9.63
N ALA A 9 86.07 10.01 9.90
CA ALA A 9 85.16 10.75 8.96
C ALA A 9 83.70 10.74 9.50
N VAL A 10 83.16 11.81 10.10
CA VAL A 10 82.42 12.98 9.55
C VAL A 10 81.08 12.66 8.84
N ALA A 11 80.01 13.00 9.58
CA ALA A 11 78.73 13.67 9.25
C ALA A 11 77.71 13.09 8.25
N LEU A 12 76.46 12.97 8.72
CA LEU A 12 75.34 13.76 8.19
C LEU A 12 74.23 13.97 9.25
N PHE A 13 73.86 15.23 9.47
CA PHE A 13 72.72 15.67 10.28
C PHE A 13 71.44 15.58 9.44
N ALA A 14 70.36 15.01 10.00
CA ALA A 14 69.01 15.17 9.47
C ALA A 14 68.11 15.72 10.60
N LEU A 15 67.65 16.96 10.42
CA LEU A 15 66.58 17.56 11.23
C LEU A 15 65.28 16.80 10.97
N LEU A 16 64.64 16.27 12.03
CA LEU A 16 63.24 15.88 12.00
C LEU A 16 62.44 16.91 12.81
N ALA A 17 61.70 17.73 12.08
CA ALA A 17 60.63 18.57 12.63
C ALA A 17 59.51 17.66 13.15
N GLY A 18 59.14 17.83 14.42
CA GLY A 18 58.02 17.14 15.04
C GLY A 18 56.70 17.68 14.52
N CYS A 19 56.01 16.92 13.68
CA CYS A 19 54.58 17.07 13.45
C CYS A 19 53.83 16.42 14.62
N SER A 20 53.17 17.23 15.44
CA SER A 20 52.12 16.78 16.34
C SER A 20 50.92 16.31 15.51
N SER A 21 50.76 15.00 15.34
CA SER A 21 49.52 14.41 14.86
C SER A 21 48.48 14.48 15.97
N SER A 22 47.50 15.36 15.80
CA SER A 22 46.25 15.33 16.55
C SER A 22 45.50 14.04 16.19
N ASN A 23 45.59 13.04 17.06
CA ASN A 23 44.64 11.92 17.02
C ASN A 23 43.24 12.48 17.37
N GLN A 24 42.47 12.85 16.34
CA GLN A 24 41.02 13.01 16.46
C GLN A 24 40.44 11.65 16.86
N ILE A 25 39.96 11.55 18.10
CA ILE A 25 39.11 10.45 18.56
C ILE A 25 37.89 10.44 17.64
N LYS A 26 37.73 9.40 16.81
CA LYS A 26 36.47 9.16 16.09
C LYS A 26 35.38 9.06 17.15
N SER A 27 34.46 10.01 17.15
CA SER A 27 33.32 10.04 18.08
C SER A 27 32.48 8.78 17.84
N ASP A 28 32.63 7.81 18.73
CA ASP A 28 31.83 6.60 18.76
C ASP A 28 30.47 6.85 19.42
N VAL A 29 29.87 8.05 19.36
CA VAL A 29 28.57 8.37 19.94
C VAL A 29 27.75 9.21 18.98
N TYR A 30 26.41 9.09 19.05
CA TYR A 30 25.53 9.95 18.27
C TYR A 30 25.49 11.37 18.83
N GLU A 31 25.24 12.34 17.96
CA GLU A 31 25.23 13.76 18.32
C GLU A 31 23.83 14.22 18.77
N ALA A 32 23.83 15.09 19.78
CA ALA A 32 22.71 15.91 20.22
C ALA A 32 23.33 17.13 20.90
N ARG A 33 23.33 18.28 20.21
CA ARG A 33 24.01 19.48 20.71
C ARG A 33 23.39 20.75 20.16
N GLN A 34 23.61 21.83 20.89
CA GLN A 34 23.50 23.16 20.34
C GLN A 34 24.66 23.43 19.35
N VAL A 35 24.37 24.21 18.31
CA VAL A 35 25.26 24.58 17.21
C VAL A 35 25.35 26.13 17.14
N PRO A 36 26.11 26.77 18.04
CA PRO A 36 26.25 28.23 18.05
C PRO A 36 26.79 28.80 16.73
N GLU A 37 27.58 28.02 16.01
CA GLU A 37 28.12 28.40 14.71
C GLU A 37 27.06 28.48 13.59
N ARG A 38 25.84 27.97 13.83
CA ARG A 38 24.68 28.15 12.96
C ARG A 38 23.49 28.61 13.78
N SER A 39 23.49 29.90 14.13
CA SER A 39 22.37 30.60 14.75
C SER A 39 21.76 29.88 15.96
N ASP A 40 22.61 29.29 16.80
CA ASP A 40 22.23 28.55 18.00
C ASP A 40 21.27 27.39 17.77
N ASP A 41 21.25 26.79 16.60
CA ASP A 41 20.45 25.59 16.33
C ASP A 41 20.65 24.48 17.36
N PHE A 42 19.72 23.54 17.41
CA PHE A 42 19.95 22.26 18.06
C PHE A 42 19.84 21.12 17.05
N ALA A 43 20.90 20.32 16.93
CA ALA A 43 20.98 19.22 15.96
C ALA A 43 21.17 17.89 16.68
N PHE A 44 20.50 16.84 16.19
CA PHE A 44 20.56 15.49 16.78
C PHE A 44 20.42 14.38 15.74
N GLU A 45 21.03 13.22 15.98
CA GLU A 45 21.05 12.11 15.01
C GLU A 45 21.13 10.72 15.64
N ASN A 46 20.95 9.68 14.81
CA ASN A 46 21.36 8.30 15.06
C ASN A 46 22.01 7.70 13.79
N ASP A 47 22.02 6.37 13.66
CA ASP A 47 22.50 5.64 12.47
C ASP A 47 21.58 5.69 11.25
N LYS A 48 20.35 6.19 11.39
CA LYS A 48 19.34 6.21 10.33
C LYS A 48 19.00 7.62 9.87
N VAL A 49 18.84 8.55 10.81
CA VAL A 49 18.28 9.89 10.58
C VAL A 49 19.06 10.96 11.35
N ALA A 50 19.02 12.19 10.82
CA ALA A 50 19.49 13.38 11.50
C ALA A 50 18.42 14.48 11.41
N PHE A 51 18.39 15.35 12.40
CA PHE A 51 17.40 16.40 12.53
C PHE A 51 18.03 17.70 13.00
N ARG A 52 17.33 18.79 12.75
CA ARG A 52 17.67 20.14 13.19
C ARG A 52 16.42 20.87 13.68
N VAL A 53 16.56 21.62 14.76
CA VAL A 53 15.56 22.59 15.21
C VAL A 53 16.21 23.96 15.36
N TYR A 54 15.43 25.01 15.10
CA TYR A 54 15.92 26.36 14.97
C TYR A 54 16.22 27.01 16.32
N GLY A 55 17.34 27.74 16.37
CA GLY A 55 17.92 28.29 17.59
C GLY A 55 17.44 29.69 18.01
N PRO A 56 17.71 30.10 19.27
CA PRO A 56 17.40 31.43 19.80
C PRO A 56 17.85 32.63 18.95
N ALA A 57 18.96 32.52 18.21
CA ALA A 57 19.41 33.60 17.32
C ALA A 57 18.49 33.83 16.11
N LEU A 58 17.55 32.92 15.86
CA LEU A 58 16.53 33.00 14.80
C LEU A 58 15.16 33.50 15.31
N LYS A 59 15.05 34.01 16.54
CA LYS A 59 13.76 34.45 17.13
C LYS A 59 12.97 35.48 16.29
N ASP A 60 13.67 36.28 15.48
CA ASP A 60 13.11 37.35 14.64
C ASP A 60 12.99 36.91 13.16
N SER A 61 13.20 35.62 12.88
CA SER A 61 13.08 35.00 11.55
C SER A 61 11.69 34.40 11.31
N ALA A 62 11.50 33.70 10.19
CA ALA A 62 10.22 33.03 9.89
C ALA A 62 10.10 31.67 10.58
N GLU A 63 11.22 31.12 11.03
CA GLU A 63 11.34 29.81 11.63
C GLU A 63 10.88 29.79 13.09
N ASN A 64 10.18 28.72 13.45
CA ASN A 64 9.56 28.51 14.76
C ASN A 64 10.04 27.19 15.38
N ASN A 65 9.16 26.47 16.08
CA ASN A 65 9.43 25.14 16.66
C ASN A 65 9.34 23.96 15.69
N GLY A 66 9.32 24.22 14.37
CA GLY A 66 9.31 23.16 13.37
C GLY A 66 10.62 22.36 13.39
N THR A 67 10.54 21.06 13.08
CA THR A 67 11.71 20.18 13.03
C THR A 67 12.09 19.87 11.60
N ASP A 68 13.37 19.97 11.30
CA ASP A 68 13.93 19.79 9.97
C ASP A 68 14.56 18.40 9.81
N CYS A 69 14.49 17.84 8.61
CA CYS A 69 14.95 16.49 8.27
C CYS A 69 16.26 16.53 7.47
N TRP A 70 17.37 16.18 8.10
CA TRP A 70 18.67 16.04 7.43
C TRP A 70 18.82 14.63 6.85
N LEU A 71 18.64 14.51 5.54
CA LEU A 71 18.61 13.24 4.84
C LEU A 71 20.01 12.62 4.80
N LYS A 72 20.20 11.50 5.49
CA LYS A 72 21.47 10.76 5.51
C LYS A 72 21.30 9.31 5.04
N ARG A 73 22.36 8.73 4.48
CA ARG A 73 22.41 7.32 4.02
C ARG A 73 23.57 6.52 4.63
N VAL A 74 24.29 7.11 5.58
CA VAL A 74 25.43 6.49 6.27
C VAL A 74 25.12 6.29 7.74
N SER A 75 25.60 5.19 8.34
CA SER A 75 25.37 4.89 9.75
C SER A 75 26.28 5.67 10.72
N THR A 76 27.30 6.33 10.20
CA THR A 76 28.22 7.17 10.99
C THR A 76 27.58 8.51 11.35
N PRO A 77 27.94 9.12 12.50
CA PRO A 77 27.54 10.50 12.82
C PRO A 77 27.99 11.49 11.75
N VAL A 78 27.10 12.38 11.31
CA VAL A 78 27.35 13.37 10.25
C VAL A 78 27.28 14.81 10.74
N ILE A 79 26.60 15.10 11.86
CA ILE A 79 26.28 16.48 12.27
C ILE A 79 27.54 17.34 12.40
N ASN A 80 28.50 16.90 13.22
CA ASN A 80 29.72 17.68 13.45
C ASN A 80 30.56 17.84 12.17
N LYS A 81 30.58 16.80 11.33
CA LYS A 81 31.30 16.82 10.06
C LYS A 81 30.68 17.83 9.10
N TRP A 82 29.37 17.75 8.87
CA TRP A 82 28.65 18.60 7.92
C TRP A 82 28.71 20.08 8.31
N TYR A 83 28.53 20.43 9.59
CA TYR A 83 28.70 21.81 10.03
C TYR A 83 30.15 22.30 9.87
N SER A 84 31.15 21.47 10.21
CA SER A 84 32.56 21.83 10.05
C SER A 84 32.95 22.03 8.58
N GLU A 85 32.49 21.16 7.69
CA GLU A 85 32.72 21.24 6.24
C GLU A 85 32.00 22.45 5.62
N HIS A 86 30.79 22.79 6.10
CA HIS A 86 30.06 23.97 5.64
C HIS A 86 30.81 25.27 5.94
N LEU A 87 31.38 25.40 7.15
CA LEU A 87 32.23 26.54 7.50
C LEU A 87 33.52 26.62 6.65
N GLN A 88 33.92 25.52 6.02
CA GLN A 88 35.05 25.43 5.09
C GLN A 88 34.62 25.59 3.61
N GLY A 89 33.36 25.97 3.36
CA GLY A 89 32.82 26.24 2.03
C GLY A 89 32.17 25.03 1.35
N LYS A 90 32.14 23.85 1.97
CA LYS A 90 31.47 22.66 1.43
C LYS A 90 30.06 22.55 2.01
N SER A 91 29.08 23.05 1.26
CA SER A 91 27.70 23.12 1.71
C SER A 91 27.06 21.75 1.97
N TYR A 92 26.41 21.60 3.12
CA TYR A 92 25.54 20.44 3.44
C TYR A 92 24.19 20.47 2.71
N HIS A 93 23.88 21.52 1.94
CA HIS A 93 22.73 21.55 1.02
C HIS A 93 23.01 20.87 -0.33
N VAL A 94 24.21 20.30 -0.49
CA VAL A 94 24.61 19.52 -1.66
C VAL A 94 24.98 18.13 -1.19
N ASP A 95 24.51 17.11 -1.89
CA ASP A 95 24.83 15.72 -1.57
C ASP A 95 26.23 15.35 -2.04
N HIS A 96 27.12 15.07 -1.08
CA HIS A 96 28.50 14.65 -1.32
C HIS A 96 28.70 13.14 -1.10
N GLY A 97 27.63 12.35 -1.17
CA GLY A 97 27.63 10.88 -1.08
C GLY A 97 27.17 10.32 0.27
N GLU A 98 27.02 11.15 1.29
CA GLU A 98 26.56 10.75 2.63
C GLU A 98 25.11 11.16 2.92
N GLY A 99 24.57 12.09 2.15
CA GLY A 99 23.36 12.83 2.49
C GLY A 99 23.51 14.33 2.36
N TYR A 100 22.43 15.05 2.66
CA TYR A 100 22.31 16.51 2.57
C TYR A 100 21.03 17.03 3.25
N ASP A 101 20.88 18.35 3.30
CA ASP A 101 19.70 19.06 3.81
C ASP A 101 18.91 19.74 2.66
N PRO A 102 17.90 19.06 2.08
CA PRO A 102 16.96 19.67 1.12
C PRO A 102 15.62 20.07 1.74
N TYR A 103 15.38 19.77 3.02
CA TYR A 103 14.06 19.85 3.62
C TYR A 103 13.80 21.29 4.09
N HIS A 104 12.64 21.85 3.73
CA HIS A 104 12.35 23.26 3.98
C HIS A 104 11.16 23.41 4.92
N VAL A 105 11.45 23.78 6.17
CA VAL A 105 10.41 23.94 7.19
C VAL A 105 9.73 25.32 7.11
N GLY A 106 10.50 26.40 6.99
CA GLY A 106 9.96 27.77 7.06
C GLY A 106 9.08 27.97 8.30
N SER A 107 7.87 28.52 8.11
CA SER A 107 6.90 28.75 9.19
C SER A 107 6.02 27.56 9.55
N SER A 108 6.28 26.37 9.00
CA SER A 108 5.43 25.18 9.19
C SER A 108 5.74 24.44 10.50
N LEU A 109 5.07 23.31 10.74
CA LEU A 109 5.41 22.40 11.84
C LEU A 109 6.62 21.50 11.51
N GLY A 110 7.16 21.53 10.28
CA GLY A 110 8.26 20.67 9.86
C GLY A 110 7.90 19.19 10.01
N CYS A 111 8.76 18.39 10.65
CA CYS A 111 8.51 16.98 10.96
C CYS A 111 8.30 16.78 12.48
N GLY A 112 7.07 17.01 12.94
CA GLY A 112 6.66 16.76 14.33
C GLY A 112 6.68 17.98 15.26
N GLY A 113 6.58 19.20 14.73
CA GLY A 113 6.31 20.41 15.51
C GLY A 113 4.92 20.37 16.17
N ILE A 114 4.72 21.19 17.21
CA ILE A 114 3.45 21.29 17.96
C ILE A 114 2.91 22.72 17.92
N ALA A 115 1.60 22.87 17.79
CA ALA A 115 0.88 24.13 17.96
C ALA A 115 -0.26 23.98 18.98
N LEU A 116 -0.66 25.09 19.63
CA LEU A 116 -1.97 25.16 20.26
C LEU A 116 -3.04 25.14 19.17
N TRP A 117 -4.10 24.37 19.38
CA TRP A 117 -5.19 24.26 18.41
C TRP A 117 -6.30 25.26 18.74
N GLN A 118 -6.50 26.24 17.85
CA GLN A 118 -7.48 27.32 18.00
C GLN A 118 -8.46 27.32 16.81
N PRO A 119 -9.48 26.45 16.80
CA PRO A 119 -10.33 26.24 15.62
C PRO A 119 -11.17 27.47 15.22
N GLN A 120 -11.24 28.48 16.08
CA GLN A 120 -11.99 29.73 15.83
C GLN A 120 -11.15 30.81 15.14
N ASP A 121 -9.82 30.64 15.11
CA ASP A 121 -8.90 31.60 14.49
C ASP A 121 -8.78 31.36 12.99
N ALA A 122 -8.43 32.41 12.24
CA ALA A 122 -8.18 32.30 10.80
C ALA A 122 -6.98 31.37 10.48
N ASP A 123 -5.97 31.35 11.35
CA ASP A 123 -4.93 30.31 11.37
C ASP A 123 -5.11 29.50 12.67
N PRO A 124 -5.62 28.27 12.59
CA PRO A 124 -5.94 27.48 13.79
C PRO A 124 -4.70 26.90 14.49
N LEU A 125 -3.51 27.07 13.92
CA LEU A 125 -2.25 26.58 14.48
C LEU A 125 -1.48 27.75 15.10
N GLN A 126 -1.59 27.92 16.41
CA GLN A 126 -0.75 28.87 17.14
C GLN A 126 0.54 28.20 17.60
N GLN A 127 1.64 28.42 16.86
CA GLN A 127 2.96 27.91 17.21
C GLN A 127 3.68 28.81 18.22
N PRO A 128 4.55 28.25 19.09
CA PRO A 128 5.52 29.04 19.80
C PRO A 128 6.64 29.44 18.83
N ASN A 129 7.47 30.40 19.24
CA ASN A 129 8.71 30.73 18.53
C ASN A 129 9.74 29.57 18.68
N VAL A 130 10.99 29.80 18.27
CA VAL A 130 12.14 28.90 18.48
C VAL A 130 12.34 28.51 19.95
N TYR A 131 13.12 27.45 20.20
CA TYR A 131 13.41 27.05 21.57
C TYR A 131 14.22 28.15 22.28
N THR A 132 14.07 28.23 23.60
CA THR A 132 14.69 29.27 24.44
C THR A 132 15.78 28.74 25.36
N ASP A 133 15.68 27.47 25.75
CA ASP A 133 16.66 26.79 26.58
C ASP A 133 16.73 25.30 26.21
N PHE A 134 17.83 24.64 26.56
CA PHE A 134 18.04 23.22 26.27
C PHE A 134 18.83 22.51 27.37
N LYS A 135 18.67 21.19 27.43
CA LYS A 135 19.47 20.32 28.31
C LYS A 135 19.75 18.98 27.65
N VAL A 136 21.02 18.68 27.41
CA VAL A 136 21.43 17.33 26.98
C VAL A 136 21.43 16.39 28.19
N ILE A 137 20.70 15.28 28.08
CA ILE A 137 20.57 14.27 29.15
C ILE A 137 21.47 13.07 28.85
N GLU A 138 21.44 12.56 27.61
CA GLU A 138 22.23 11.40 27.19
C GLU A 138 22.75 11.57 25.76
N LYS A 139 24.01 11.19 25.56
CA LYS A 139 24.61 10.95 24.25
C LYS A 139 25.31 9.60 24.28
N SER A 140 24.79 8.62 23.58
CA SER A 140 25.37 7.28 23.50
C SER A 140 25.24 6.69 22.10
N ARG A 141 25.82 5.50 21.86
CA ARG A 141 25.56 4.71 20.65
C ARG A 141 24.17 4.08 20.60
N LYS A 142 23.44 4.07 21.71
CA LYS A 142 22.12 3.45 21.77
C LYS A 142 21.01 4.46 21.57
N LYS A 143 21.22 5.70 21.99
CA LYS A 143 20.26 6.79 21.86
C LYS A 143 20.88 8.14 22.19
N VAL A 144 20.17 9.19 21.82
CA VAL A 144 20.33 10.53 22.37
C VAL A 144 19.07 10.95 23.09
N VAL A 145 19.22 11.69 24.19
CA VAL A 145 18.11 12.23 24.98
C VAL A 145 18.43 13.68 25.36
N PHE A 146 17.51 14.59 25.12
CA PHE A 146 17.65 16.00 25.49
C PHE A 146 16.28 16.65 25.72
N GLU A 147 16.29 17.82 26.33
CA GLU A 147 15.12 18.67 26.56
C GLU A 147 15.28 20.00 25.83
N LEU A 148 14.17 20.53 25.32
CA LEU A 148 14.04 21.87 24.78
C LEU A 148 12.89 22.59 25.49
N VAL A 149 13.04 23.90 25.69
CA VAL A 149 12.02 24.74 26.35
C VAL A 149 11.43 25.73 25.34
N TYR A 150 10.11 25.73 25.20
CA TYR A 150 9.36 26.66 24.36
C TYR A 150 8.38 27.49 25.19
N TYR A 151 8.05 28.70 24.70
CA TYR A 151 7.12 29.60 25.36
C TYR A 151 6.09 30.18 24.37
N TRP A 152 4.83 30.13 24.76
CA TRP A 152 3.74 30.92 24.21
C TRP A 152 3.55 32.15 25.09
N GLN A 153 4.16 33.26 24.67
CA GLN A 153 4.27 34.46 25.52
C GLN A 153 2.91 35.07 25.87
N GLU A 154 1.99 35.15 24.92
CA GLU A 154 0.68 35.78 25.12
C GLU A 154 -0.22 34.99 26.08
N GLN A 155 -0.10 33.66 26.05
CA GLN A 155 -0.89 32.74 26.87
C GLN A 155 -0.21 32.40 28.20
N ASN A 156 1.04 32.85 28.41
CA ASN A 156 1.92 32.47 29.50
C ASN A 156 2.03 30.94 29.69
N ILE A 157 2.16 30.21 28.58
CA ILE A 157 2.32 28.76 28.56
C ILE A 157 3.78 28.41 28.27
N GLN A 158 4.34 27.51 29.07
CA GLN A 158 5.65 26.90 28.87
C GLN A 158 5.49 25.44 28.48
N GLU A 159 6.27 25.00 27.49
CA GLU A 159 6.47 23.59 27.16
C GLU A 159 7.91 23.20 27.47
N VAL A 160 8.08 22.11 28.23
CA VAL A 160 9.34 21.37 28.29
C VAL A 160 9.18 20.09 27.47
N LYS A 161 9.88 20.02 26.33
CA LYS A 161 9.82 18.89 25.40
C LYS A 161 11.08 18.04 25.54
N ARG A 162 10.93 16.82 26.03
CA ARG A 162 11.99 15.81 26.04
C ARG A 162 11.94 14.99 24.75
N ILE A 163 13.06 14.92 24.05
CA ILE A 163 13.22 14.13 22.82
C ILE A 163 14.17 12.97 23.10
N THR A 164 13.76 11.77 22.71
CA THR A 164 14.59 10.55 22.70
C THR A 164 14.67 10.00 21.28
N LEU A 165 15.88 9.87 20.73
CA LEU A 165 16.10 9.21 19.44
C LEU A 165 16.97 7.98 19.64
N ALA A 166 16.39 6.80 19.46
CA ALA A 166 17.07 5.51 19.66
C ALA A 166 17.77 5.04 18.38
N GLN A 167 18.84 4.27 18.54
CA GLN A 167 19.52 3.56 17.45
C GLN A 167 18.54 2.71 16.65
N GLY A 168 18.70 2.70 15.32
CA GLY A 168 17.89 1.93 14.38
C GLY A 168 16.51 2.51 14.08
N SER A 169 16.09 3.57 14.77
CA SER A 169 14.78 4.18 14.60
C SER A 169 14.77 5.29 13.55
N GLN A 170 13.75 5.30 12.69
CA GLN A 170 13.42 6.45 11.82
C GLN A 170 12.69 7.58 12.55
N LEU A 171 12.14 7.29 13.74
CA LEU A 171 11.33 8.21 14.54
C LEU A 171 12.02 8.56 15.86
N TYR A 172 11.93 9.82 16.28
CA TYR A 172 12.17 10.21 17.67
C TYR A 172 10.88 10.15 18.48
N HIS A 173 11.02 9.91 19.79
CA HIS A 173 9.94 9.97 20.77
C HIS A 173 9.98 11.34 21.46
N ALA A 174 8.89 12.09 21.37
CA ALA A 174 8.73 13.38 22.02
C ALA A 174 7.73 13.28 23.18
N GLN A 175 8.15 13.80 24.34
CA GLN A 175 7.37 13.88 25.56
C GLN A 175 7.32 15.32 26.01
N SER A 176 6.17 15.95 25.85
CA SER A 176 5.95 17.36 26.19
C SER A 176 5.23 17.48 27.52
N GLN A 177 5.69 18.39 28.37
CA GLN A 177 5.02 18.83 29.59
C GLN A 177 4.65 20.31 29.43
N PHE A 178 3.36 20.61 29.45
CA PHE A 178 2.82 21.96 29.37
C PHE A 178 2.48 22.48 30.77
N THR A 179 2.79 23.75 31.02
CA THR A 179 2.39 24.47 32.23
C THR A 179 1.93 25.88 31.89
N GLN A 180 0.95 26.39 32.62
CA GLN A 180 0.54 27.80 32.61
C GLN A 180 0.73 28.35 34.02
N ASP A 181 1.40 29.50 34.16
CA ASP A 181 1.74 30.07 35.47
C ASP A 181 2.46 29.08 36.42
N GLY A 182 3.28 28.19 35.86
CA GLY A 182 4.02 27.15 36.59
C GLY A 182 3.19 25.95 37.05
N LYS A 183 1.91 25.83 36.65
CA LYS A 183 1.05 24.68 36.96
C LYS A 183 0.70 23.88 35.71
N PRO A 184 0.59 22.54 35.79
CA PRO A 184 0.10 21.73 34.68
C PRO A 184 -1.21 22.24 34.10
N ILE A 185 -1.34 22.19 32.77
CA ILE A 185 -2.54 22.65 32.06
C ILE A 185 -2.95 21.66 30.96
N GLN A 186 -4.25 21.35 30.92
CA GLN A 186 -4.84 20.61 29.82
C GLN A 186 -5.10 21.54 28.63
N LEU A 187 -4.63 21.18 27.44
CA LEU A 187 -4.67 21.99 26.22
C LEU A 187 -5.16 21.13 25.05
N GLN A 188 -5.87 21.75 24.11
CA GLN A 188 -5.96 21.20 22.76
C GLN A 188 -4.73 21.61 21.95
N VAL A 189 -4.12 20.63 21.32
CA VAL A 189 -2.86 20.77 20.59
C VAL A 189 -2.95 20.07 19.25
N ALA A 190 -2.16 20.53 18.29
CA ALA A 190 -1.99 19.92 16.99
C ALA A 190 -0.53 19.55 16.79
N VAL A 191 -0.27 18.30 16.42
CA VAL A 191 1.08 17.80 16.07
C VAL A 191 1.04 17.32 14.64
N GLY A 192 2.04 17.65 13.83
CA GLY A 192 1.97 17.26 12.42
C GLY A 192 3.24 17.43 11.63
N ILE A 193 3.05 17.24 10.32
CA ILE A 193 4.07 17.36 9.29
C ILE A 193 3.73 18.50 8.33
N THR A 194 4.75 19.16 7.78
CA THR A 194 4.56 20.09 6.67
C THR A 194 4.18 19.34 5.41
N THR A 195 3.37 19.96 4.57
CA THR A 195 3.04 19.45 3.24
C THR A 195 3.71 20.23 2.12
N HIS A 196 4.72 21.07 2.44
CA HIS A 196 5.45 21.94 1.50
C HIS A 196 4.53 22.65 0.51
N ASP A 197 3.59 23.43 1.06
CA ASP A 197 2.58 24.16 0.31
C ASP A 197 1.61 23.24 -0.48
N GLY A 198 1.29 22.07 0.09
CA GLY A 198 0.36 21.10 -0.51
C GLY A 198 0.99 20.19 -1.57
N LYS A 199 2.32 20.19 -1.71
CA LYS A 199 3.06 19.29 -2.61
C LYS A 199 3.19 17.87 -2.05
N ALA A 200 3.26 17.74 -0.72
CA ALA A 200 3.37 16.44 -0.08
C ALA A 200 2.02 15.72 -0.11
N LEU A 201 2.05 14.47 -0.54
CA LEU A 201 0.91 13.58 -0.51
C LEU A 201 0.76 13.00 0.89
N VAL A 202 -0.43 13.13 1.48
CA VAL A 202 -0.71 12.81 2.90
C VAL A 202 -1.57 11.56 3.02
N ASP A 203 -1.24 10.68 3.96
CA ASP A 203 -1.98 9.48 4.35
C ASP A 203 -2.26 9.49 5.84
N VAL A 204 -3.41 8.95 6.22
CA VAL A 204 -3.90 8.94 7.60
C VAL A 204 -4.37 7.53 7.91
N SER A 205 -3.98 7.00 9.07
CA SER A 205 -4.50 5.71 9.53
C SER A 205 -6.00 5.79 9.84
N ASP A 206 -6.71 4.67 9.72
CA ASP A 206 -8.17 4.60 9.96
C ASP A 206 -8.60 5.13 11.34
N ASP A 207 -7.74 4.97 12.36
CA ASP A 207 -7.96 5.45 13.72
C ASP A 207 -7.49 6.89 13.97
N SER A 208 -7.02 7.59 12.93
CA SER A 208 -6.46 8.95 13.01
C SER A 208 -5.33 9.09 14.02
N GLN A 209 -4.52 8.04 14.19
CA GLN A 209 -3.35 8.04 15.07
C GLN A 209 -2.04 8.24 14.33
N ILE A 210 -1.99 7.96 13.03
CA ILE A 210 -0.82 8.15 12.19
C ILE A 210 -1.20 9.14 11.11
N VAL A 211 -0.41 10.20 10.96
CA VAL A 211 -0.38 11.02 9.75
C VAL A 211 1.00 10.87 9.13
N SER A 212 1.05 10.60 7.83
CA SER A 212 2.31 10.42 7.11
C SER A 212 2.26 11.03 5.73
N SER A 213 3.42 11.24 5.14
CA SER A 213 3.55 11.65 3.74
C SER A 213 4.58 10.81 3.00
N TRP A 214 4.54 10.89 1.67
CA TRP A 214 5.59 10.40 0.78
C TRP A 214 5.77 11.35 -0.38
N GLU A 215 6.75 12.23 -0.27
CA GLU A 215 6.95 13.35 -1.18
C GLU A 215 8.23 13.16 -1.99
N LYS A 216 8.18 13.52 -3.27
CA LYS A 216 9.39 13.62 -4.09
C LYS A 216 10.10 14.95 -3.80
N ILE A 217 11.29 14.86 -3.22
CA ILE A 217 12.20 15.98 -3.00
C ILE A 217 13.43 15.77 -3.90
N ASP A 218 13.68 16.72 -4.79
CA ASP A 218 14.65 16.62 -5.88
C ASP A 218 14.46 15.34 -6.74
N ASP A 219 15.40 14.39 -6.68
CA ASP A 219 15.44 13.16 -7.47
C ASP A 219 15.07 11.90 -6.67
N SER A 220 14.57 12.05 -5.44
CA SER A 220 14.24 10.93 -4.55
C SER A 220 13.00 11.21 -3.69
N HIS A 221 12.46 10.19 -3.02
CA HIS A 221 11.33 10.36 -2.13
C HIS A 221 11.73 10.41 -0.65
N VAL A 222 11.00 11.22 0.12
CA VAL A 222 11.10 11.36 1.56
C VAL A 222 9.72 11.10 2.16
N GLY A 223 9.64 10.14 3.07
CA GLY A 223 8.46 9.92 3.88
C GLY A 223 8.59 10.59 5.23
N THR A 224 7.62 11.39 5.65
CA THR A 224 7.59 11.95 7.01
C THR A 224 6.35 11.47 7.75
N ALA A 225 6.37 11.44 9.08
CA ALA A 225 5.21 11.03 9.85
C ALA A 225 5.18 11.59 11.28
N VAL A 226 3.96 11.59 11.83
CA VAL A 226 3.68 11.70 13.26
C VAL A 226 2.79 10.51 13.66
N ILE A 227 3.09 9.90 14.81
CA ILE A 227 2.30 8.84 15.44
C ILE A 227 1.89 9.30 16.84
N LEU A 228 0.58 9.29 17.10
CA LEU A 228 -0.01 9.42 18.42
C LEU A 228 -0.26 8.03 19.03
N PRO A 229 0.17 7.76 20.28
CA PRO A 229 -0.21 6.55 21.01
C PRO A 229 -1.73 6.48 21.20
N LYS A 230 -2.31 5.27 21.19
CA LYS A 230 -3.76 5.06 21.38
C LYS A 230 -4.33 5.55 22.71
N SER A 231 -3.49 5.91 23.68
CA SER A 231 -3.92 6.60 24.91
C SER A 231 -4.46 8.01 24.65
N TYR A 232 -4.20 8.58 23.48
CA TYR A 232 -4.73 9.87 23.05
C TYR A 232 -5.80 9.68 21.97
N ALA A 233 -6.81 10.54 21.96
CA ALA A 233 -7.78 10.59 20.86
C ALA A 233 -7.28 11.59 19.81
N GLY A 234 -6.84 11.08 18.66
CA GLY A 234 -6.41 11.88 17.52
C GLY A 234 -7.57 12.20 16.59
N ARG A 235 -7.56 13.40 16.00
CA ARG A 235 -8.41 13.78 14.87
C ARG A 235 -7.54 14.40 13.79
N PHE A 236 -7.56 13.82 12.60
CA PHE A 236 -6.85 14.39 11.47
C PHE A 236 -7.48 15.72 11.00
N VAL A 237 -6.62 16.69 10.68
CA VAL A 237 -6.97 17.92 9.99
C VAL A 237 -5.91 18.23 8.93
N ALA A 238 -6.35 18.39 7.69
CA ALA A 238 -5.55 19.06 6.67
C ALA A 238 -5.69 20.58 6.86
N GLN A 239 -4.61 21.24 7.27
CA GLN A 239 -4.58 22.70 7.41
C GLN A 239 -3.91 23.31 6.17
N THR A 240 -4.68 24.11 5.44
CA THR A 240 -4.26 24.77 4.20
C THR A 240 -4.30 26.29 4.36
N SER A 241 -3.39 26.99 3.70
CA SER A 241 -3.20 28.44 3.75
C SER A 241 -2.52 28.92 2.46
N ASP A 242 -2.87 30.13 2.01
CA ASP A 242 -2.19 30.79 0.89
C ASP A 242 -0.82 31.37 1.29
N LYS A 243 -0.56 31.47 2.60
CA LYS A 243 0.76 31.86 3.10
C LYS A 243 1.75 30.73 2.88
N LYS A 244 2.89 31.08 2.28
CA LYS A 244 4.03 30.19 2.07
C LYS A 244 4.47 29.51 3.37
N ASP A 245 4.83 28.23 3.29
CA ASP A 245 5.33 27.39 4.38
C ASP A 245 4.31 27.25 5.52
N ARG A 246 3.01 27.30 5.20
CA ARG A 246 1.91 27.24 6.20
C ARG A 246 0.86 26.17 5.88
N ASN A 247 1.20 25.18 5.07
CA ASN A 247 0.36 24.01 4.85
C ASN A 247 0.88 22.83 5.67
N ASN A 248 -0.01 22.21 6.45
CA ASN A 248 0.34 21.14 7.38
C ASN A 248 -0.71 20.02 7.33
N ALA A 249 -0.27 18.82 7.65
CA ALA A 249 -1.12 17.68 7.95
C ALA A 249 -0.96 17.35 9.43
N VAL A 250 -2.02 17.55 10.22
CA VAL A 250 -1.93 17.50 11.68
C VAL A 250 -2.90 16.49 12.29
N LEU A 251 -2.49 15.94 13.42
CA LEU A 251 -3.36 15.25 14.35
C LEU A 251 -3.66 16.19 15.52
N VAL A 252 -4.93 16.56 15.65
CA VAL A 252 -5.45 17.36 16.76
C VAL A 252 -5.80 16.42 17.90
N THR A 253 -5.31 16.72 19.11
CA THR A 253 -5.59 15.94 20.31
C THR A 253 -5.60 16.84 21.55
N SER A 254 -5.84 16.25 22.72
CA SER A 254 -5.73 16.94 24.01
C SER A 254 -4.56 16.38 24.81
N THR A 255 -3.85 17.26 25.52
CA THR A 255 -2.94 16.80 26.58
C THR A 255 -3.73 16.11 27.70
N ASP A 256 -3.05 15.30 28.52
CA ASP A 256 -3.68 14.71 29.69
C ASP A 256 -4.00 15.76 30.78
N ASP A 257 -4.64 15.32 31.87
CA ASP A 257 -4.98 16.17 33.01
C ASP A 257 -3.75 16.73 33.76
N GLN A 258 -2.58 16.14 33.53
CA GLN A 258 -1.28 16.60 34.02
C GLN A 258 -0.54 17.44 32.96
N GLY A 259 -1.20 17.86 31.88
CA GLY A 259 -0.63 18.67 30.82
C GLY A 259 0.46 17.98 30.01
N LYS A 260 0.44 16.65 29.91
CA LYS A 260 1.43 15.88 29.15
C LYS A 260 0.92 15.45 27.79
N LEU A 261 1.84 15.34 26.85
CA LEU A 261 1.64 14.72 25.55
C LEU A 261 2.83 13.82 25.23
N SER A 262 2.56 12.66 24.63
CA SER A 262 3.58 11.77 24.10
C SER A 262 3.25 11.44 22.66
N TYR A 263 4.21 11.56 21.76
CA TYR A 263 4.07 11.24 20.34
C TYR A 263 5.41 10.86 19.72
N TYR A 264 5.38 10.31 18.52
CA TYR A 264 6.57 9.97 17.75
C TYR A 264 6.55 10.71 16.43
N ALA A 265 7.70 11.12 15.95
CA ALA A 265 7.81 11.80 14.65
C ALA A 265 9.17 11.54 14.01
N GLY A 266 9.24 11.62 12.69
CA GLY A 266 10.48 11.42 11.96
C GLY A 266 10.24 11.10 10.50
N PHE A 267 11.27 10.56 9.83
CA PHE A 267 11.26 10.41 8.39
C PHE A 267 12.05 9.20 7.91
N ALA A 268 11.79 8.81 6.67
CA ALA A 268 12.60 7.87 5.90
C ALA A 268 12.98 8.48 4.55
N TRP A 269 14.17 8.18 4.06
CA TRP A 269 14.65 8.64 2.76
C TRP A 269 14.91 7.47 1.82
N GLN A 270 14.30 7.50 0.63
CA GLN A 270 14.40 6.44 -0.36
C GLN A 270 15.85 6.04 -0.67
N LYS A 271 16.75 7.03 -0.74
CA LYS A 271 18.17 6.87 -1.07
C LYS A 271 19.02 6.32 0.08
N ALA A 272 18.46 6.21 1.29
CA ALA A 272 19.08 5.50 2.41
C ALA A 272 18.99 3.97 2.26
N GLY A 273 18.03 3.47 1.48
CA GLY A 273 17.94 2.07 1.07
C GLY A 273 17.14 1.14 1.99
N ASP A 274 16.86 1.53 3.24
CA ASP A 274 16.07 0.70 4.17
C ASP A 274 14.56 0.73 3.88
N ILE A 275 14.03 1.91 3.52
CA ILE A 275 12.62 2.17 3.21
C ILE A 275 12.61 2.89 1.87
N THR A 276 12.19 2.20 0.82
CA THR A 276 12.39 2.66 -0.57
C THR A 276 11.09 3.02 -1.27
N THR A 277 9.97 2.59 -0.70
CA THR A 277 8.63 2.85 -1.20
C THR A 277 7.73 3.38 -0.10
N TYR A 278 6.65 4.03 -0.52
CA TYR A 278 5.57 4.44 0.38
C TYR A 278 4.98 3.25 1.18
N PHE A 279 4.95 2.07 0.59
CA PHE A 279 4.44 0.85 1.22
C PHE A 279 5.34 0.36 2.34
N ASP A 280 6.66 0.38 2.13
CA ASP A 280 7.66 0.10 3.17
C ASP A 280 7.48 1.08 4.34
N TRP A 281 7.21 2.35 4.02
CA TRP A 281 7.00 3.40 5.02
C TRP A 281 5.73 3.16 5.84
N LYS A 282 4.59 2.90 5.20
CA LYS A 282 3.34 2.55 5.90
C LYS A 282 3.51 1.32 6.80
N ALA A 283 4.20 0.29 6.31
CA ALA A 283 4.46 -0.92 7.08
C ALA A 283 5.30 -0.62 8.33
N TYR A 284 6.39 0.15 8.17
CA TYR A 284 7.24 0.58 9.27
C TYR A 284 6.45 1.36 10.33
N LEU A 285 5.65 2.36 9.92
CA LEU A 285 4.90 3.21 10.83
C LEU A 285 3.86 2.43 11.64
N ARG A 286 3.12 1.55 10.97
CA ARG A 286 2.09 0.71 11.61
C ARG A 286 2.69 -0.21 12.66
N ASP A 287 3.84 -0.81 12.39
CA ASP A 287 4.45 -1.80 13.29
C ASP A 287 5.30 -1.15 14.39
N TYR A 288 5.55 0.16 14.31
CA TYR A 288 6.50 0.88 15.17
C TYR A 288 6.18 0.77 16.67
N LEU A 289 4.90 0.92 17.05
CA LEU A 289 4.49 0.80 18.46
C LEU A 289 4.20 -0.64 18.89
N GLY A 290 4.35 -1.62 17.98
CA GLY A 290 3.96 -3.01 18.24
C GLY A 290 2.47 -3.17 18.58
N GLU A 291 1.67 -2.14 18.32
CA GLU A 291 0.24 -2.17 18.62
C GLU A 291 -0.48 -3.05 17.59
N PRO A 292 -1.46 -3.86 18.03
CA PRO A 292 -2.27 -4.61 17.09
C PRO A 292 -2.97 -3.62 16.15
N ALA A 293 -2.92 -3.91 14.85
CA ALA A 293 -3.63 -3.11 13.86
C ALA A 293 -5.09 -3.01 14.25
N THR A 294 -5.64 -1.81 14.07
CA THR A 294 -7.05 -1.56 14.31
C THR A 294 -7.85 -2.49 13.40
N PRO A 295 -8.80 -3.29 13.94
CA PRO A 295 -9.60 -4.18 13.12
C PRO A 295 -10.34 -3.42 12.03
N ALA A 296 -10.43 -4.00 10.83
CA ALA A 296 -11.23 -3.42 9.77
C ALA A 296 -12.69 -3.30 10.25
N THR A 297 -13.28 -2.13 10.04
CA THR A 297 -14.68 -1.85 10.39
C THR A 297 -15.49 -1.74 9.11
N MET A 298 -16.82 -1.88 9.18
CA MET A 298 -17.68 -1.64 8.01
C MET A 298 -17.41 -0.27 7.38
N ALA A 299 -17.22 0.76 8.20
CA ALA A 299 -16.95 2.12 7.73
C ALA A 299 -15.60 2.22 7.01
N SER A 300 -14.52 1.65 7.58
CA SER A 300 -13.20 1.72 6.94
C SER A 300 -13.10 0.87 5.68
N VAL A 301 -13.73 -0.32 5.66
CA VAL A 301 -13.82 -1.16 4.47
C VAL A 301 -14.58 -0.43 3.36
N LYS A 302 -15.74 0.15 3.67
CA LYS A 302 -16.57 0.86 2.70
C LYS A 302 -15.86 2.11 2.16
N ALA A 303 -15.25 2.92 3.03
CA ALA A 303 -14.52 4.12 2.64
C ALA A 303 -13.34 3.81 1.71
N LEU A 304 -12.54 2.78 2.04
CA LEU A 304 -11.42 2.37 1.19
C LEU A 304 -11.90 1.82 -0.16
N THR A 305 -12.96 1.00 -0.15
CA THR A 305 -13.54 0.44 -1.38
C THR A 305 -14.07 1.56 -2.30
N GLN A 306 -14.73 2.56 -1.71
CA GLN A 306 -15.16 3.77 -2.41
C GLN A 306 -13.99 4.54 -3.02
N GLN A 307 -12.94 4.76 -2.24
CA GLN A 307 -11.74 5.49 -2.69
C GLN A 307 -11.11 4.80 -3.91
N VAL A 308 -11.00 3.47 -3.91
CA VAL A 308 -10.47 2.71 -5.05
C VAL A 308 -11.40 2.78 -6.27
N ALA A 309 -12.72 2.65 -6.06
CA ALA A 309 -13.70 2.76 -7.15
C ALA A 309 -13.66 4.17 -7.81
N ASP A 310 -13.57 5.20 -6.98
CA ASP A 310 -13.52 6.59 -7.43
C ASP A 310 -12.24 6.92 -8.19
N TRP A 311 -11.09 6.46 -7.69
CA TRP A 311 -9.81 6.58 -8.39
C TRP A 311 -9.87 5.87 -9.74
N GLN A 312 -10.39 4.65 -9.79
CA GLN A 312 -10.43 3.87 -11.02
C GLN A 312 -11.32 4.50 -12.09
N ILE A 313 -12.47 5.07 -11.72
CA ILE A 313 -13.33 5.80 -12.67
C ILE A 313 -12.61 7.06 -13.17
N ALA A 314 -11.99 7.84 -12.27
CA ALA A 314 -11.31 9.08 -12.63
C ALA A 314 -10.14 8.87 -13.60
N HIS A 315 -9.44 7.74 -13.50
CA HIS A 315 -8.26 7.42 -14.31
C HIS A 315 -8.52 6.39 -15.41
N HIS A 316 -9.77 5.98 -15.65
CA HIS A 316 -10.12 4.90 -16.57
C HIS A 316 -9.64 5.16 -18.01
N GLU A 317 -9.83 6.38 -18.50
CA GLU A 317 -9.44 6.76 -19.86
C GLU A 317 -7.93 6.88 -20.04
N GLU A 318 -7.18 7.12 -18.95
CA GLU A 318 -5.72 7.22 -18.94
C GLU A 318 -5.01 6.03 -18.29
N GLN A 319 -5.70 4.90 -18.15
CA GLN A 319 -5.20 3.68 -17.51
C GLN A 319 -3.81 3.26 -18.00
N GLY A 320 -3.46 3.53 -19.25
CA GLY A 320 -2.14 3.25 -19.81
C GLY A 320 -0.96 3.83 -19.02
N LYS A 321 -1.14 4.99 -18.35
CA LYS A 321 -0.09 5.60 -17.51
C LYS A 321 0.26 4.74 -16.29
N TYR A 322 -0.71 4.01 -15.77
CA TYR A 322 -0.63 3.28 -14.50
C TYR A 322 -0.50 1.77 -14.68
N ARG A 323 -0.49 1.28 -15.92
CA ARG A 323 -0.31 -0.14 -16.23
C ARG A 323 1.17 -0.53 -16.22
N ALA A 324 1.50 -1.60 -15.49
CA ALA A 324 2.84 -2.18 -15.53
C ALA A 324 3.08 -2.93 -16.85
N LEU A 325 4.35 -3.06 -17.21
CA LEU A 325 4.80 -4.08 -18.16
C LEU A 325 5.69 -5.06 -17.38
N PRO A 326 5.71 -6.35 -17.73
CA PRO A 326 6.69 -7.28 -17.16
C PRO A 326 8.12 -6.77 -17.36
N THR A 327 9.06 -7.15 -16.48
CA THR A 327 10.47 -6.74 -16.60
C THR A 327 11.07 -7.09 -17.95
N ILE A 328 10.66 -8.23 -18.51
CA ILE A 328 10.95 -8.65 -19.89
C ILE A 328 9.61 -8.68 -20.65
N PRO A 329 9.19 -7.56 -21.26
CA PRO A 329 7.89 -7.48 -21.89
C PRO A 329 7.90 -8.26 -23.21
N PRO A 330 6.90 -9.12 -23.48
CA PRO A 330 6.72 -9.68 -24.80
C PRO A 330 6.28 -8.58 -25.79
N SER A 331 6.47 -8.82 -27.09
CA SER A 331 6.22 -7.82 -28.14
C SER A 331 4.79 -7.27 -28.20
N TRP A 332 3.82 -8.04 -27.69
CA TRP A 332 2.42 -7.64 -27.60
C TRP A 332 2.09 -6.79 -26.37
N ALA A 333 2.95 -6.80 -25.34
CA ALA A 333 2.67 -6.10 -24.09
C ALA A 333 2.89 -4.60 -24.27
N LYS A 334 1.77 -3.87 -24.33
CA LYS A 334 1.73 -2.41 -24.48
C LYS A 334 0.84 -1.78 -23.43
N ARG A 335 1.09 -0.50 -23.16
CA ARG A 335 0.32 0.35 -22.25
C ARG A 335 -0.86 1.04 -22.94
N ASP A 336 -1.29 0.55 -24.10
CA ASP A 336 -2.46 1.11 -24.79
C ASP A 336 -3.74 0.90 -23.96
N ARG A 337 -4.70 1.81 -24.06
CA ARG A 337 -6.01 1.65 -23.42
C ARG A 337 -6.67 0.35 -23.91
N TYR A 338 -7.23 -0.44 -23.00
CA TYR A 338 -8.02 -1.61 -23.38
C TYR A 338 -9.32 -1.21 -24.06
N HIS A 339 -9.80 -2.06 -24.96
CA HIS A 339 -11.16 -1.93 -25.47
C HIS A 339 -12.15 -2.20 -24.33
N ASP A 340 -13.29 -1.53 -24.33
CA ASP A 340 -14.29 -1.65 -23.26
C ASP A 340 -14.81 -3.08 -23.07
N LEU A 341 -14.77 -3.86 -24.14
CA LEU A 341 -15.28 -5.24 -24.20
C LEU A 341 -14.19 -6.30 -23.98
N ASP A 342 -12.93 -5.89 -23.77
CA ASP A 342 -11.86 -6.82 -23.42
C ASP A 342 -12.11 -7.40 -22.01
N TRP A 343 -11.68 -8.63 -21.77
CA TRP A 343 -11.83 -9.32 -20.48
C TRP A 343 -11.29 -8.51 -19.28
N HIS A 344 -10.22 -7.74 -19.48
CA HIS A 344 -9.64 -6.87 -18.45
C HIS A 344 -10.71 -5.94 -17.86
N GLN A 345 -11.50 -5.34 -18.74
CA GLN A 345 -12.59 -4.43 -18.39
C GLN A 345 -13.81 -5.18 -17.90
N GLY A 346 -14.15 -6.34 -18.51
CA GLY A 346 -15.24 -7.19 -18.02
C GLY A 346 -15.07 -7.57 -16.54
N ALA A 347 -13.84 -7.92 -16.13
CA ALA A 347 -13.51 -8.19 -14.72
C ALA A 347 -13.63 -6.94 -13.82
N LEU A 348 -13.21 -5.76 -14.31
CA LEU A 348 -13.44 -4.50 -13.60
C LEU A 348 -14.94 -4.26 -13.37
N TYR A 349 -15.76 -4.43 -14.40
CA TYR A 349 -17.19 -4.16 -14.34
C TYR A 349 -17.92 -5.13 -13.42
N ALA A 350 -17.53 -6.41 -13.40
CA ALA A 350 -18.07 -7.38 -12.45
C ALA A 350 -17.84 -6.93 -10.99
N GLY A 351 -16.65 -6.41 -10.67
CA GLY A 351 -16.34 -5.86 -9.35
C GLY A 351 -17.08 -4.55 -9.04
N MET A 352 -17.15 -3.64 -10.01
CA MET A 352 -17.89 -2.38 -9.89
C MET A 352 -19.38 -2.63 -9.67
N ASP A 353 -19.93 -3.68 -10.28
CA ASP A 353 -21.32 -4.12 -10.08
C ASP A 353 -21.58 -4.64 -8.66
N GLN A 354 -20.62 -5.33 -8.04
CA GLN A 354 -20.71 -5.68 -6.61
C GLN A 354 -20.66 -4.43 -5.73
N TRP A 355 -19.73 -3.52 -6.02
CA TRP A 355 -19.57 -2.28 -5.24
C TRP A 355 -20.81 -1.39 -5.27
N ARG A 356 -21.40 -1.14 -6.44
CA ARG A 356 -22.57 -0.25 -6.55
C ARG A 356 -23.76 -0.75 -5.72
N LYS A 357 -23.87 -2.06 -5.45
CA LYS A 357 -24.98 -2.63 -4.67
C LYS A 357 -24.93 -2.27 -3.19
N ILE A 358 -23.76 -1.87 -2.68
CA ILE A 358 -23.56 -1.51 -1.27
C ILE A 358 -23.11 -0.06 -1.06
N ALA A 359 -22.76 0.67 -2.11
CA ALA A 359 -22.37 2.09 -2.05
C ALA A 359 -23.49 2.95 -1.41
N ASP A 360 -23.13 3.98 -0.63
CA ASP A 360 -24.12 4.90 -0.04
C ASP A 360 -24.89 5.69 -1.11
N ASP A 361 -24.18 6.12 -2.16
CA ASP A 361 -24.77 6.67 -3.38
C ASP A 361 -24.30 5.85 -4.60
N PRO A 362 -25.16 4.95 -5.12
CA PRO A 362 -24.81 4.10 -6.25
C PRO A 362 -24.89 4.81 -7.61
N THR A 363 -25.40 6.05 -7.67
CA THR A 363 -25.79 6.74 -8.90
C THR A 363 -24.61 6.88 -9.86
N LYS A 364 -23.47 7.34 -9.36
CA LYS A 364 -22.23 7.53 -10.15
C LYS A 364 -21.76 6.22 -10.78
N TYR A 365 -21.67 5.15 -9.99
CA TYR A 365 -21.16 3.85 -10.45
C TYR A 365 -22.13 3.19 -11.43
N THR A 366 -23.43 3.30 -11.16
CA THR A 366 -24.49 2.79 -12.03
C THR A 366 -24.50 3.50 -13.38
N GLN A 367 -24.42 4.84 -13.38
CA GLN A 367 -24.38 5.62 -14.62
C GLN A 367 -23.13 5.32 -15.44
N TRP A 368 -21.96 5.22 -14.79
CA TRP A 368 -20.71 4.92 -15.48
C TRP A 368 -20.76 3.55 -16.20
N LEU A 369 -21.31 2.53 -15.54
CA LEU A 369 -21.55 1.23 -16.16
C LEU A 369 -22.61 1.31 -17.28
N GLN A 370 -23.72 2.01 -17.06
CA GLN A 370 -24.76 2.22 -18.07
C GLN A 370 -24.18 2.84 -19.35
N ASP A 371 -23.37 3.90 -19.23
CA ASP A 371 -22.72 4.57 -20.37
C ASP A 371 -21.84 3.61 -21.18
N ILE A 372 -21.12 2.70 -20.50
CA ILE A 372 -20.30 1.66 -21.12
C ILE A 372 -21.19 0.65 -21.87
N GLY A 373 -22.28 0.20 -21.27
CA GLY A 373 -23.23 -0.72 -21.90
C GLY A 373 -23.84 -0.11 -23.16
N GLU A 374 -24.36 1.12 -23.06
CA GLU A 374 -25.02 1.84 -24.15
C GLU A 374 -24.08 2.12 -25.32
N ARG A 375 -22.86 2.64 -25.06
CA ARG A 375 -21.91 2.97 -26.14
C ARG A 375 -21.41 1.74 -26.89
N ASN A 376 -21.43 0.58 -26.23
CA ASN A 376 -21.10 -0.72 -26.85
C ASN A 376 -22.34 -1.51 -27.29
N LYS A 377 -23.54 -0.91 -27.21
CA LYS A 377 -24.82 -1.54 -27.61
C LYS A 377 -25.08 -2.89 -26.94
N TRP A 378 -24.54 -3.07 -25.73
CA TRP A 378 -24.70 -4.30 -24.93
C TRP A 378 -24.25 -5.58 -25.66
N THR A 379 -23.35 -5.48 -26.64
CA THR A 379 -22.83 -6.65 -27.38
C THR A 379 -21.57 -7.22 -26.73
N LEU A 380 -21.43 -8.54 -26.76
CA LEU A 380 -20.17 -9.21 -26.44
C LEU A 380 -19.06 -8.83 -27.43
N HIS A 381 -17.81 -9.19 -27.10
CA HIS A 381 -16.69 -8.86 -27.98
C HIS A 381 -16.60 -9.80 -29.20
N ARG A 382 -15.63 -9.55 -30.08
CA ARG A 382 -15.65 -9.97 -31.50
C ARG A 382 -15.47 -11.48 -31.75
N ARG A 383 -14.87 -12.24 -30.82
CA ARG A 383 -14.57 -13.66 -30.98
C ARG A 383 -15.67 -14.49 -30.32
N PRO A 384 -16.60 -15.10 -31.08
CA PRO A 384 -17.81 -15.65 -30.50
C PRO A 384 -17.55 -16.77 -29.50
N TYR A 385 -16.52 -17.60 -29.71
CA TYR A 385 -16.20 -18.73 -28.83
C TYR A 385 -15.22 -18.38 -27.69
N HIS A 386 -14.42 -17.33 -27.84
CA HIS A 386 -13.32 -17.08 -26.92
C HIS A 386 -13.84 -16.55 -25.59
N ALA A 387 -13.62 -17.29 -24.49
CA ALA A 387 -14.21 -16.99 -23.18
C ALA A 387 -13.96 -15.54 -22.71
N ASP A 388 -12.75 -15.00 -22.92
CA ASP A 388 -12.43 -13.58 -22.65
C ASP A 388 -13.48 -12.60 -23.20
N ASP A 389 -14.00 -12.86 -24.40
CA ASP A 389 -14.95 -11.99 -25.11
C ASP A 389 -16.38 -12.16 -24.55
N HIS A 390 -16.62 -13.16 -23.71
CA HIS A 390 -17.88 -13.36 -22.96
C HIS A 390 -17.93 -12.56 -21.66
N THR A 391 -16.77 -12.27 -21.05
CA THR A 391 -16.64 -11.72 -19.69
C THR A 391 -17.55 -10.51 -19.41
N VAL A 392 -17.65 -9.59 -20.37
CA VAL A 392 -18.47 -8.37 -20.24
C VAL A 392 -19.97 -8.69 -20.05
N GLY A 393 -20.42 -9.85 -20.53
CA GLY A 393 -21.78 -10.35 -20.33
C GLY A 393 -22.15 -10.56 -18.85
N GLN A 394 -21.17 -10.73 -17.95
CA GLN A 394 -21.46 -10.80 -16.51
C GLN A 394 -22.13 -9.52 -16.01
N PHE A 395 -21.58 -8.38 -16.42
CA PHE A 395 -22.11 -7.06 -16.12
C PHE A 395 -23.47 -6.85 -16.80
N TYR A 396 -23.58 -7.15 -18.10
CA TYR A 396 -24.82 -6.96 -18.86
C TYR A 396 -26.00 -7.74 -18.27
N LEU A 397 -25.80 -9.02 -17.97
CA LEU A 397 -26.86 -9.85 -17.42
C LEU A 397 -27.22 -9.46 -15.98
N SER A 398 -26.25 -9.00 -15.17
CA SER A 398 -26.54 -8.43 -13.84
C SER A 398 -27.37 -7.14 -13.94
N PHE A 399 -27.05 -6.27 -14.90
CA PHE A 399 -27.85 -5.07 -15.17
C PHE A 399 -29.25 -5.41 -15.69
N TYR A 400 -29.38 -6.44 -16.53
CA TYR A 400 -30.71 -6.93 -16.93
C TYR A 400 -31.53 -7.39 -15.72
N GLU A 401 -30.91 -8.04 -14.73
CA GLU A 401 -31.62 -8.47 -13.52
C GLU A 401 -32.22 -7.28 -12.74
N ASP A 402 -31.53 -6.14 -12.74
CA ASP A 402 -31.98 -4.92 -12.03
C ASP A 402 -32.95 -4.06 -12.86
N PHE A 403 -32.63 -3.82 -14.14
CA PHE A 403 -33.32 -2.84 -14.98
C PHE A 403 -34.29 -3.43 -15.99
N LYS A 404 -34.20 -4.74 -16.25
CA LYS A 404 -35.10 -5.50 -17.15
C LYS A 404 -35.19 -4.96 -18.60
N GLN A 405 -34.17 -4.23 -19.06
CA GLN A 405 -34.13 -3.70 -20.43
C GLN A 405 -33.66 -4.78 -21.42
N PRO A 406 -34.47 -5.17 -22.43
CA PRO A 406 -34.15 -6.31 -23.31
C PRO A 406 -32.81 -6.24 -24.04
N GLU A 407 -32.33 -5.03 -24.34
CA GLU A 407 -31.03 -4.78 -24.97
C GLU A 407 -29.85 -5.31 -24.14
N MET A 408 -29.97 -5.36 -22.80
CA MET A 408 -28.94 -5.89 -21.90
C MET A 408 -28.82 -7.43 -21.98
N LEU A 409 -29.86 -8.11 -22.48
CA LEU A 409 -29.95 -9.58 -22.54
C LEU A 409 -29.77 -10.12 -23.96
N LYS A 410 -30.54 -9.57 -24.93
CA LYS A 410 -30.73 -10.17 -26.25
C LYS A 410 -29.43 -10.43 -27.02
N PRO A 411 -28.44 -9.52 -27.08
CA PRO A 411 -27.21 -9.79 -27.83
C PRO A 411 -26.41 -10.96 -27.26
N THR A 412 -26.29 -11.06 -25.93
CA THR A 412 -25.63 -12.17 -25.24
C THR A 412 -26.35 -13.48 -25.54
N GLN A 413 -27.68 -13.49 -25.41
CA GLN A 413 -28.50 -14.68 -25.68
C GLN A 413 -28.32 -15.17 -27.13
N GLN A 414 -28.46 -14.27 -28.11
CA GLN A 414 -28.32 -14.60 -29.53
C GLN A 414 -26.95 -15.20 -29.88
N GLN A 415 -25.88 -14.67 -29.28
CA GLN A 415 -24.54 -15.21 -29.50
C GLN A 415 -24.39 -16.61 -28.88
N PHE A 416 -24.96 -16.85 -27.70
CA PHE A 416 -24.88 -18.15 -27.04
C PHE A 416 -25.77 -19.20 -27.72
N ASP A 417 -26.94 -18.82 -28.21
CA ASP A 417 -27.78 -19.66 -29.08
C ASP A 417 -26.99 -20.12 -30.31
N TRP A 418 -26.28 -19.18 -30.96
CA TRP A 418 -25.45 -19.50 -32.11
C TRP A 418 -24.29 -20.47 -31.77
N ILE A 419 -23.68 -20.34 -30.59
CA ILE A 419 -22.63 -21.27 -30.12
C ILE A 419 -23.22 -22.67 -29.90
N LEU A 420 -24.41 -22.78 -29.32
CA LEU A 420 -25.11 -24.06 -29.11
C LEU A 420 -25.47 -24.73 -30.44
N GLU A 421 -25.82 -23.95 -31.47
CA GLU A 421 -26.05 -24.45 -32.83
C GLU A 421 -24.76 -24.86 -33.56
N HIS A 422 -23.60 -24.32 -33.14
CA HIS A 422 -22.30 -24.53 -33.78
C HIS A 422 -21.22 -24.93 -32.75
N PRO A 423 -21.36 -26.03 -32.00
CA PRO A 423 -20.46 -26.35 -30.91
C PRO A 423 -19.06 -26.74 -31.41
N LYS A 424 -18.04 -26.41 -30.61
CA LYS A 424 -16.64 -26.80 -30.84
C LYS A 424 -16.30 -28.01 -29.97
N THR A 425 -15.73 -29.06 -30.56
CA THR A 425 -15.47 -30.34 -29.86
C THR A 425 -14.00 -30.77 -29.87
N GLY A 426 -13.10 -29.92 -30.36
CA GLY A 426 -11.66 -30.20 -30.42
C GLY A 426 -10.99 -30.25 -29.04
N THR A 427 -9.71 -30.65 -29.04
CA THR A 427 -8.90 -30.81 -27.83
C THR A 427 -8.69 -29.49 -27.08
N LEU A 428 -8.63 -29.57 -25.75
CA LEU A 428 -8.25 -28.47 -24.85
C LEU A 428 -6.75 -28.38 -24.61
N ASP A 429 -5.96 -29.35 -25.08
CA ASP A 429 -4.51 -29.33 -24.92
C ASP A 429 -3.90 -28.14 -25.68
N TRP A 430 -3.34 -27.20 -24.93
CA TRP A 430 -2.73 -25.96 -25.40
C TRP A 430 -1.59 -26.18 -26.41
N LEU A 431 -0.88 -27.31 -26.30
CA LEU A 431 0.28 -27.63 -27.14
C LEU A 431 -0.06 -28.53 -28.33
N ALA A 432 -1.30 -28.99 -28.45
CA ALA A 432 -1.70 -29.87 -29.55
C ALA A 432 -1.83 -29.13 -30.88
N ASP A 433 -1.46 -29.80 -31.96
CA ASP A 433 -1.74 -29.33 -33.32
C ASP A 433 -3.26 -29.21 -33.53
N ASN A 434 -3.70 -28.10 -34.16
CA ASN A 434 -5.12 -27.77 -34.33
C ASN A 434 -5.92 -27.76 -33.02
N THR A 435 -5.30 -27.32 -31.92
CA THR A 435 -5.97 -27.16 -30.64
C THR A 435 -7.19 -26.24 -30.73
N HIS A 436 -8.24 -26.59 -29.98
CA HIS A 436 -9.41 -25.75 -29.77
C HIS A 436 -9.37 -25.10 -28.37
N ALA A 437 -8.22 -25.07 -27.71
CA ALA A 437 -8.06 -24.50 -26.37
C ALA A 437 -8.58 -23.05 -26.25
N HIS A 438 -8.53 -22.26 -27.33
CA HIS A 438 -9.05 -20.88 -27.41
C HIS A 438 -10.50 -20.76 -27.89
N ASP A 439 -11.01 -21.79 -28.58
CA ASP A 439 -12.40 -21.93 -29.03
C ASP A 439 -13.28 -22.58 -27.95
N ARG A 440 -12.65 -23.15 -26.92
CA ARG A 440 -13.25 -23.76 -25.74
C ARG A 440 -12.52 -23.20 -24.50
N TRP A 441 -12.66 -23.83 -23.34
CA TRP A 441 -12.07 -23.34 -22.08
C TRP A 441 -10.75 -24.06 -21.72
N GLY A 442 -9.76 -23.99 -22.61
CA GLY A 442 -8.47 -24.71 -22.45
C GLY A 442 -7.47 -24.05 -21.50
N TRP A 443 -7.86 -23.00 -20.77
CA TRP A 443 -7.05 -22.33 -19.75
C TRP A 443 -7.92 -21.99 -18.54
N CYS A 444 -7.34 -21.99 -17.34
CA CYS A 444 -8.11 -21.89 -16.10
C CYS A 444 -8.85 -20.55 -15.95
N ASP A 445 -8.31 -19.47 -16.51
CA ASP A 445 -8.89 -18.13 -16.41
C ASP A 445 -10.26 -18.06 -17.09
N ALA A 446 -10.48 -18.88 -18.14
CA ALA A 446 -11.77 -18.99 -18.84
C ALA A 446 -12.92 -19.31 -17.88
N LEU A 447 -12.64 -19.98 -16.76
CA LEU A 447 -13.63 -20.38 -15.75
C LEU A 447 -14.18 -19.20 -14.93
N PHE A 448 -13.50 -18.04 -14.95
CA PHE A 448 -14.11 -16.78 -14.53
C PHE A 448 -14.91 -16.14 -15.67
N MET A 449 -14.35 -16.15 -16.87
CA MET A 449 -14.84 -15.32 -17.97
C MET A 449 -16.23 -15.75 -18.47
N ALA A 450 -16.39 -17.05 -18.76
CA ALA A 450 -17.58 -17.56 -19.45
C ALA A 450 -18.62 -18.21 -18.50
N PRO A 451 -18.29 -19.17 -17.62
CA PRO A 451 -19.29 -19.92 -16.87
C PRO A 451 -20.32 -19.09 -16.08
N PRO A 452 -19.94 -17.97 -15.40
CA PRO A 452 -20.92 -17.12 -14.73
C PRO A 452 -21.94 -16.50 -15.70
N VAL A 453 -21.55 -16.21 -16.94
CA VAL A 453 -22.46 -15.64 -17.97
C VAL A 453 -23.47 -16.69 -18.43
N TRP A 454 -22.99 -17.90 -18.74
CA TRP A 454 -23.86 -19.01 -19.17
C TRP A 454 -24.85 -19.41 -18.07
N THR A 455 -24.37 -19.51 -16.83
CA THR A 455 -25.20 -19.86 -15.68
C THR A 455 -26.26 -18.80 -15.40
N ARG A 456 -25.88 -17.52 -15.43
CA ARG A 456 -26.84 -16.42 -15.25
C ARG A 456 -27.86 -16.36 -16.39
N LEU A 457 -27.45 -16.64 -17.63
CA LEU A 457 -28.39 -16.73 -18.74
C LEU A 457 -29.38 -17.89 -18.56
N ALA A 458 -28.93 -19.06 -18.10
CA ALA A 458 -29.79 -20.19 -17.77
C ALA A 458 -30.83 -19.80 -16.70
N LYS A 459 -30.40 -19.14 -15.62
CA LYS A 459 -31.28 -18.62 -14.56
C LYS A 459 -32.29 -17.61 -15.08
N ILE A 460 -31.86 -16.65 -15.90
CA ILE A 460 -32.73 -15.58 -16.44
C ILE A 460 -33.79 -16.15 -17.39
N THR A 461 -33.40 -17.08 -18.26
CA THR A 461 -34.27 -17.63 -19.32
C THR A 461 -35.09 -18.82 -18.84
N GLY A 462 -34.62 -19.54 -17.82
CA GLY A 462 -35.16 -20.83 -17.39
C GLY A 462 -34.78 -21.99 -18.33
N ASP A 463 -33.89 -21.77 -19.30
CA ASP A 463 -33.51 -22.78 -20.28
C ASP A 463 -32.27 -23.56 -19.82
N SER A 464 -32.42 -24.87 -19.62
CA SER A 464 -31.35 -25.73 -19.12
C SER A 464 -30.23 -25.94 -20.12
N MET A 465 -30.44 -25.69 -21.42
CA MET A 465 -29.40 -25.93 -22.43
C MET A 465 -28.13 -25.10 -22.19
N TYR A 466 -28.27 -23.88 -21.66
CA TYR A 466 -27.12 -23.04 -21.30
C TYR A 466 -26.37 -23.61 -20.10
N LEU A 467 -27.10 -24.18 -19.13
CA LEU A 467 -26.51 -24.82 -17.95
C LEU A 467 -25.79 -26.12 -18.34
N ASP A 468 -26.40 -26.93 -19.20
CA ASP A 468 -25.83 -28.20 -19.68
C ASP A 468 -24.54 -27.96 -20.48
N PHE A 469 -24.50 -26.93 -21.35
CA PHE A 469 -23.28 -26.54 -22.06
C PHE A 469 -22.19 -26.05 -21.11
N MET A 470 -22.57 -25.22 -20.13
CA MET A 470 -21.63 -24.73 -19.11
C MET A 470 -21.02 -25.89 -18.32
N ASP A 471 -21.85 -26.82 -17.85
CA ASP A 471 -21.43 -27.98 -17.07
C ASP A 471 -20.45 -28.86 -17.85
N GLN A 472 -20.78 -29.18 -19.10
CA GLN A 472 -19.93 -29.96 -19.99
C GLN A 472 -18.55 -29.30 -20.19
N GLU A 473 -18.52 -28.02 -20.53
CA GLU A 473 -17.26 -27.32 -20.82
C GLU A 473 -16.43 -27.11 -19.54
N TYR A 474 -17.07 -26.83 -18.40
CA TYR A 474 -16.37 -26.71 -17.11
C TYR A 474 -15.71 -28.04 -16.73
N HIS A 475 -16.45 -29.16 -16.86
CA HIS A 475 -15.91 -30.49 -16.58
C HIS A 475 -14.73 -30.84 -17.50
N ALA A 476 -14.78 -30.48 -18.77
CA ALA A 476 -13.66 -30.68 -19.69
C ALA A 476 -12.39 -29.93 -19.24
N THR A 477 -12.53 -28.68 -18.78
CA THR A 477 -11.41 -27.90 -18.22
C THR A 477 -10.92 -28.49 -16.90
N TYR A 478 -11.84 -28.89 -16.01
CA TYR A 478 -11.51 -29.53 -14.74
C TYR A 478 -10.70 -30.80 -14.94
N ASP A 479 -11.17 -31.70 -15.80
CA ASP A 479 -10.53 -33.00 -16.06
C ASP A 479 -9.11 -32.83 -16.62
N LEU A 480 -8.85 -31.75 -17.37
CA LEU A 480 -7.53 -31.44 -17.89
C LEU A 480 -6.64 -30.75 -16.85
N LEU A 481 -7.11 -29.66 -16.23
CA LEU A 481 -6.25 -28.69 -15.53
C LEU A 481 -6.26 -28.81 -14.00
N TRP A 482 -7.18 -29.57 -13.41
CA TRP A 482 -7.23 -29.72 -11.95
C TRP A 482 -6.15 -30.68 -11.43
N SER A 483 -5.27 -30.19 -10.56
CA SER A 483 -4.38 -31.07 -9.79
C SER A 483 -5.13 -31.70 -8.63
N LYS A 484 -5.46 -32.99 -8.76
CA LYS A 484 -6.00 -33.77 -7.63
C LYS A 484 -5.03 -33.86 -6.44
N LYS A 485 -3.72 -33.72 -6.66
CA LYS A 485 -2.69 -33.73 -5.62
C LYS A 485 -2.67 -32.40 -4.87
N ASP A 486 -2.51 -31.31 -5.60
CA ASP A 486 -2.19 -29.99 -5.04
C ASP A 486 -3.44 -29.14 -4.78
N LYS A 487 -4.60 -29.58 -5.28
CA LYS A 487 -5.91 -28.91 -5.13
C LYS A 487 -5.93 -27.50 -5.73
N LEU A 488 -5.24 -27.35 -6.86
CA LEU A 488 -5.08 -26.11 -7.62
C LEU A 488 -5.17 -26.41 -9.12
N PHE A 489 -5.45 -25.38 -9.92
CA PHE A 489 -5.50 -25.45 -11.37
C PHE A 489 -4.19 -24.98 -11.99
N TRP A 490 -3.61 -25.80 -12.87
CA TRP A 490 -2.61 -25.32 -13.83
C TRP A 490 -3.26 -24.29 -14.75
N ARG A 491 -2.47 -23.30 -15.19
CA ARG A 491 -2.99 -22.24 -16.06
C ARG A 491 -3.49 -22.80 -17.39
N ASP A 492 -2.71 -23.70 -17.99
CA ASP A 492 -3.02 -24.46 -19.20
C ASP A 492 -2.12 -25.71 -19.24
N SER A 493 -2.30 -26.60 -20.22
CA SER A 493 -1.52 -27.85 -20.33
C SER A 493 -0.02 -27.65 -20.57
N SER A 494 0.43 -26.48 -21.02
CA SER A 494 1.86 -26.18 -21.17
C SER A 494 2.59 -26.04 -19.83
N PHE A 495 1.87 -25.98 -18.70
CA PHE A 495 2.45 -25.98 -17.35
C PHE A 495 2.69 -27.38 -16.78
N PHE A 496 2.20 -28.44 -17.46
CA PHE A 496 2.41 -29.80 -16.98
C PHE A 496 3.91 -30.14 -16.95
N GLY A 497 4.36 -30.64 -15.79
CA GLY A 497 5.76 -30.99 -15.55
C GLY A 497 6.71 -29.81 -15.34
N LYS A 498 6.23 -28.56 -15.36
CA LYS A 498 7.03 -27.39 -14.99
C LYS A 498 7.03 -27.19 -13.48
N THR A 499 8.19 -26.88 -12.94
CA THR A 499 8.38 -26.72 -11.49
C THR A 499 8.92 -25.34 -11.13
N GLU A 500 8.52 -24.89 -9.96
CA GLU A 500 9.14 -23.81 -9.20
C GLU A 500 10.61 -24.16 -8.87
N ASN A 501 11.40 -23.16 -8.45
CA ASN A 501 12.79 -23.38 -8.03
C ASN A 501 12.94 -24.37 -6.86
N ASN A 502 11.90 -24.48 -6.03
CA ASN A 502 11.84 -25.42 -4.90
C ASN A 502 11.33 -26.82 -5.29
N GLY A 503 11.11 -27.09 -6.59
CA GLY A 503 10.65 -28.37 -7.12
C GLY A 503 9.15 -28.63 -7.02
N GLN A 504 8.34 -27.69 -6.50
CA GLN A 504 6.89 -27.78 -6.52
C GLN A 504 6.32 -27.48 -7.90
N ASP A 505 5.10 -27.94 -8.19
CA ASP A 505 4.40 -27.61 -9.43
C ASP A 505 4.04 -26.11 -9.50
N ILE A 506 4.09 -25.52 -10.70
CA ILE A 506 3.76 -24.10 -10.89
C ILE A 506 2.25 -23.90 -10.96
N PHE A 507 1.69 -23.27 -9.93
CA PHE A 507 0.30 -22.82 -9.91
C PHE A 507 0.24 -21.31 -9.77
N TRP A 508 -0.36 -20.65 -10.75
CA TRP A 508 -0.43 -19.19 -10.78
C TRP A 508 -1.54 -18.66 -9.89
N ALA A 509 -1.22 -17.69 -9.03
CA ALA A 509 -2.14 -17.08 -8.08
C ALA A 509 -3.34 -16.44 -8.76
N ARG A 510 -3.14 -15.55 -9.73
CA ARG A 510 -4.28 -14.93 -10.45
C ARG A 510 -5.06 -15.96 -11.27
N GLY A 511 -4.40 -16.96 -11.87
CA GLY A 511 -5.07 -18.07 -12.55
C GLY A 511 -6.06 -18.80 -11.65
N ASN A 512 -5.61 -19.20 -10.46
CA ASN A 512 -6.49 -19.83 -9.46
C ASN A 512 -7.50 -18.83 -8.85
N GLY A 513 -7.14 -17.56 -8.77
CA GLY A 513 -8.03 -16.47 -8.38
C GLY A 513 -9.23 -16.34 -9.32
N TRP A 514 -9.00 -16.46 -10.63
CA TRP A 514 -10.08 -16.49 -11.63
C TRP A 514 -11.05 -17.64 -11.36
N VAL A 515 -10.55 -18.86 -11.21
CA VAL A 515 -11.40 -20.02 -10.94
C VAL A 515 -12.20 -19.84 -9.65
N PHE A 516 -11.53 -19.43 -8.58
CA PHE A 516 -12.12 -19.32 -7.25
C PHE A 516 -13.16 -18.18 -7.15
N GLY A 517 -12.85 -17.01 -7.72
CA GLY A 517 -13.80 -15.91 -7.84
C GLY A 517 -14.96 -16.21 -8.80
N GLY A 518 -14.69 -16.94 -9.89
CA GLY A 518 -15.70 -17.39 -10.85
C GLY A 518 -16.72 -18.31 -10.21
N LEU A 519 -16.26 -19.26 -9.39
CA LEU A 519 -17.12 -20.13 -8.58
C LEU A 519 -18.02 -19.32 -7.63
N ALA A 520 -17.46 -18.34 -6.91
CA ALA A 520 -18.23 -17.47 -6.01
C ALA A 520 -19.32 -16.66 -6.74
N LEU A 521 -19.05 -16.21 -7.97
CA LEU A 521 -20.04 -15.50 -8.80
C LEU A 521 -21.08 -16.43 -9.46
N MET A 522 -20.73 -17.70 -9.69
CA MET A 522 -21.53 -18.66 -10.44
C MET A 522 -22.47 -19.48 -9.54
N ILE A 523 -21.98 -19.97 -8.39
CA ILE A 523 -22.75 -20.84 -7.49
C ILE A 523 -24.09 -20.25 -7.04
N PRO A 524 -24.23 -18.92 -6.77
CA PRO A 524 -25.52 -18.31 -6.46
C PRO A 524 -26.57 -18.45 -7.57
N ASP A 525 -26.13 -18.53 -8.83
CA ASP A 525 -27.02 -18.60 -9.99
C ASP A 525 -27.38 -20.05 -10.38
N LEU A 526 -26.75 -21.06 -9.77
CA LEU A 526 -27.09 -22.47 -9.96
C LEU A 526 -28.41 -22.83 -9.24
N PRO A 527 -29.32 -23.60 -9.86
CA PRO A 527 -30.53 -24.07 -9.19
C PRO A 527 -30.17 -24.91 -7.95
N GLN A 528 -30.83 -24.64 -6.82
CA GLN A 528 -30.49 -25.23 -5.52
C GLN A 528 -30.64 -26.75 -5.49
N ASP A 529 -31.59 -27.29 -6.27
CA ASP A 529 -31.93 -28.71 -6.40
C ASP A 529 -31.28 -29.38 -7.62
N TRP A 530 -30.48 -28.65 -8.41
CA TRP A 530 -29.78 -29.23 -9.55
C TRP A 530 -28.65 -30.16 -9.10
N GLN A 531 -28.66 -31.40 -9.61
CA GLN A 531 -27.76 -32.47 -9.20
C GLN A 531 -26.27 -32.09 -9.35
N GLY A 532 -25.92 -31.31 -10.37
CA GLY A 532 -24.54 -30.86 -10.63
C GLY A 532 -24.01 -29.82 -9.63
N ARG A 533 -24.88 -29.14 -8.86
CA ARG A 533 -24.49 -28.03 -7.98
C ARG A 533 -23.43 -28.43 -6.95
N GLN A 534 -23.52 -29.65 -6.40
CA GLN A 534 -22.62 -30.10 -5.35
C GLN A 534 -21.16 -30.19 -5.83
N PHE A 535 -20.91 -30.53 -7.10
CA PHE A 535 -19.56 -30.56 -7.66
C PHE A 535 -18.84 -29.21 -7.50
N TYR A 536 -19.53 -28.11 -7.83
CA TYR A 536 -18.98 -26.76 -7.73
C TYR A 536 -18.76 -26.30 -6.30
N VAL A 537 -19.68 -26.66 -5.39
CA VAL A 537 -19.54 -26.39 -3.95
C VAL A 537 -18.34 -27.15 -3.37
N ASP A 538 -18.18 -28.42 -3.72
CA ASP A 538 -17.05 -29.25 -3.28
C ASP A 538 -15.71 -28.74 -3.85
N LEU A 539 -15.69 -28.32 -5.12
CA LEU A 539 -14.52 -27.71 -5.75
C LEU A 539 -14.13 -26.42 -5.03
N PHE A 540 -15.09 -25.52 -4.80
CA PHE A 540 -14.88 -24.25 -4.11
C PHE A 540 -14.32 -24.46 -2.70
N THR A 541 -14.97 -25.30 -1.88
CA THR A 541 -14.53 -25.57 -0.51
C THR A 541 -13.17 -26.27 -0.44
N THR A 542 -12.87 -27.15 -1.40
CA THR A 542 -11.56 -27.80 -1.53
C THR A 542 -10.46 -26.79 -1.85
N MET A 543 -10.69 -25.88 -2.80
CA MET A 543 -9.76 -24.80 -3.11
C MET A 543 -9.57 -23.85 -1.92
N ALA A 544 -10.65 -23.47 -1.23
CA ALA A 544 -10.57 -22.59 -0.06
C ALA A 544 -9.64 -23.15 1.03
N LYS A 545 -9.73 -24.46 1.30
CA LYS A 545 -8.83 -25.14 2.25
C LYS A 545 -7.37 -25.05 1.84
N GLN A 546 -7.06 -25.26 0.56
CA GLN A 546 -5.70 -25.17 0.05
C GLN A 546 -5.17 -23.74 0.08
N LEU A 547 -5.98 -22.76 -0.37
CA LEU A 547 -5.63 -21.34 -0.36
C LEU A 547 -5.31 -20.85 1.05
N LYS A 548 -6.11 -21.25 2.05
CA LYS A 548 -5.81 -20.96 3.45
C LYS A 548 -4.44 -21.50 3.89
N ALA A 549 -4.12 -22.74 3.54
CA ALA A 549 -2.90 -23.41 3.97
C ALA A 549 -1.62 -22.74 3.42
N ILE A 550 -1.72 -22.06 2.28
CA ILE A 550 -0.59 -21.46 1.57
C ILE A 550 -0.56 -19.91 1.63
N GLN A 551 -1.44 -19.29 2.43
CA GLN A 551 -1.39 -17.84 2.66
C GLN A 551 -0.06 -17.44 3.32
N ARG A 552 0.58 -16.39 2.81
CA ARG A 552 1.85 -15.89 3.34
C ARG A 552 1.69 -15.26 4.72
N ALA A 553 2.82 -15.11 5.41
CA ALA A 553 2.89 -14.41 6.69
C ALA A 553 2.41 -12.95 6.61
N ASP A 554 2.60 -12.28 5.47
CA ASP A 554 2.15 -10.90 5.21
C ASP A 554 0.66 -10.77 4.86
N GLY A 555 -0.05 -11.89 4.66
CA GLY A 555 -1.47 -11.94 4.31
C GLY A 555 -1.78 -12.10 2.83
N THR A 556 -0.77 -11.97 1.96
CA THR A 556 -0.91 -12.12 0.52
C THR A 556 -0.70 -13.57 0.09
N TRP A 557 -0.85 -13.84 -1.22
CA TRP A 557 -0.44 -15.08 -1.84
C TRP A 557 0.70 -14.81 -2.83
N SER A 558 1.71 -15.70 -2.85
CA SER A 558 2.81 -15.61 -3.82
C SER A 558 2.30 -15.86 -5.23
N MET A 559 2.88 -15.18 -6.23
CA MET A 559 2.46 -15.31 -7.64
C MET A 559 2.47 -16.75 -8.15
N GLY A 560 3.56 -17.49 -7.86
CA GLY A 560 3.54 -18.94 -7.86
C GLY A 560 3.13 -19.40 -6.46
N LEU A 561 1.94 -19.98 -6.36
CA LEU A 561 1.28 -20.30 -5.10
C LEU A 561 2.12 -21.23 -4.20
N LEU A 562 2.94 -22.09 -4.82
CA LEU A 562 3.81 -23.04 -4.12
C LEU A 562 5.29 -22.63 -4.13
N GLY A 563 5.65 -21.51 -4.77
CA GLY A 563 7.03 -21.00 -4.83
C GLY A 563 7.46 -20.19 -3.59
N GLY A 564 6.50 -19.77 -2.75
CA GLY A 564 6.76 -19.05 -1.50
C GLY A 564 7.38 -17.65 -1.70
N VAL A 565 7.84 -17.04 -0.60
CA VAL A 565 8.47 -15.70 -0.61
C VAL A 565 9.87 -15.75 -1.23
N GLU A 566 10.54 -16.89 -1.15
CA GLU A 566 11.87 -17.11 -1.74
C GLU A 566 11.83 -17.03 -3.27
N GLY A 567 10.83 -17.66 -3.90
CA GLY A 567 10.62 -17.56 -5.35
C GLY A 567 10.00 -16.24 -5.79
N TYR A 568 9.11 -15.68 -4.97
CA TYR A 568 8.33 -14.49 -5.30
C TYR A 568 8.31 -13.51 -4.11
N PRO A 569 9.36 -12.68 -3.92
CA PRO A 569 9.42 -11.79 -2.77
C PRO A 569 8.37 -10.67 -2.83
N GLN A 570 8.01 -10.24 -4.04
CA GLN A 570 7.05 -9.16 -4.29
C GLN A 570 5.63 -9.51 -3.83
N VAL A 571 4.89 -8.48 -3.41
CA VAL A 571 3.46 -8.57 -3.09
C VAL A 571 2.65 -8.63 -4.39
N GLU A 572 1.63 -9.48 -4.45
CA GLU A 572 0.71 -9.56 -5.60
C GLU A 572 -0.73 -9.38 -5.13
N THR A 573 -1.42 -8.37 -5.65
CA THR A 573 -2.74 -7.96 -5.12
C THR A 573 -3.94 -8.47 -5.91
N SER A 574 -3.82 -8.85 -7.18
CA SER A 574 -4.97 -9.34 -7.94
C SER A 574 -5.43 -10.72 -7.49
N GLY A 575 -4.53 -11.70 -7.40
CA GLY A 575 -4.83 -13.02 -6.86
C GLY A 575 -5.29 -12.93 -5.41
N THR A 576 -4.57 -12.16 -4.58
CA THR A 576 -4.97 -11.89 -3.19
C THR A 576 -6.39 -11.31 -3.10
N SER A 577 -6.77 -10.40 -4.00
CA SER A 577 -8.13 -9.83 -4.04
C SER A 577 -9.18 -10.87 -4.40
N PHE A 578 -8.95 -11.70 -5.42
CA PHE A 578 -9.89 -12.79 -5.78
C PHE A 578 -10.07 -13.80 -4.65
N PHE A 579 -8.99 -14.18 -3.97
CA PHE A 579 -9.07 -15.09 -2.83
C PHE A 579 -9.81 -14.45 -1.66
N THR A 580 -9.56 -13.17 -1.38
CA THR A 580 -10.29 -12.43 -0.33
C THR A 580 -11.78 -12.36 -0.63
N PHE A 581 -12.15 -12.04 -1.88
CA PHE A 581 -13.53 -12.05 -2.36
C PHE A 581 -14.20 -13.41 -2.16
N GLY A 582 -13.63 -14.48 -2.73
CA GLY A 582 -14.22 -15.81 -2.63
C GLY A 582 -14.32 -16.30 -1.18
N LEU A 583 -13.28 -16.10 -0.36
CA LEU A 583 -13.29 -16.53 1.04
C LEU A 583 -14.35 -15.79 1.86
N ALA A 584 -14.47 -14.47 1.69
CA ALA A 584 -15.50 -13.68 2.37
C ALA A 584 -16.91 -14.10 1.92
N TRP A 585 -17.13 -14.28 0.60
CA TRP A 585 -18.37 -14.79 0.04
C TRP A 585 -18.73 -16.17 0.61
N GLY A 586 -17.74 -17.08 0.71
CA GLY A 586 -17.94 -18.42 1.23
C GLY A 586 -18.40 -18.44 2.69
N ILE A 587 -17.90 -17.52 3.52
CA ILE A 587 -18.37 -17.34 4.89
C ILE A 587 -19.81 -16.78 4.89
N ASN A 588 -20.06 -15.72 4.13
CA ASN A 588 -21.38 -15.08 4.02
C ASN A 588 -22.49 -16.05 3.57
N ASN A 589 -22.14 -17.06 2.78
CA ASN A 589 -23.07 -18.07 2.26
C ASN A 589 -23.05 -19.38 3.05
N GLY A 590 -22.38 -19.43 4.21
CA GLY A 590 -22.36 -20.60 5.09
C GLY A 590 -21.63 -21.82 4.51
N LEU A 591 -20.80 -21.63 3.49
CA LEU A 591 -19.98 -22.70 2.89
C LEU A 591 -18.62 -22.86 3.57
N LEU A 592 -18.14 -21.81 4.24
CA LEU A 592 -16.89 -21.79 4.98
C LEU A 592 -17.15 -21.39 6.44
N ASP A 593 -16.47 -22.05 7.36
CA ASP A 593 -16.58 -21.76 8.79
C ASP A 593 -15.96 -20.39 9.13
N SER A 594 -16.72 -19.54 9.82
CA SER A 594 -16.28 -18.17 10.10
C SER A 594 -15.06 -18.13 11.03
N ASP A 595 -15.01 -18.96 12.07
CA ASP A 595 -13.90 -18.97 13.02
C ASP A 595 -12.59 -19.40 12.34
N GLU A 596 -12.67 -20.31 11.38
CA GLU A 596 -11.54 -20.82 10.61
C GLU A 596 -11.04 -19.85 9.53
N TYR A 597 -11.96 -19.18 8.81
CA TYR A 597 -11.62 -18.42 7.60
C TYR A 597 -11.62 -16.90 7.78
N ARG A 598 -12.36 -16.35 8.74
CA ARG A 598 -12.36 -14.90 9.00
C ARG A 598 -10.96 -14.34 9.28
N PRO A 599 -10.08 -14.98 10.09
CA PRO A 599 -8.73 -14.47 10.29
C PRO A 599 -7.90 -14.39 8.98
N VAL A 600 -8.14 -15.32 8.05
CA VAL A 600 -7.48 -15.39 6.74
C VAL A 600 -7.91 -14.20 5.88
N VAL A 601 -9.22 -13.92 5.82
CA VAL A 601 -9.81 -12.79 5.10
C VAL A 601 -9.30 -11.47 5.67
N MET A 602 -9.34 -11.29 7.00
CA MET A 602 -8.90 -10.04 7.63
C MET A 602 -7.41 -9.77 7.42
N LYS A 603 -6.59 -10.81 7.40
CA LYS A 603 -5.16 -10.70 7.12
C LYS A 603 -4.90 -10.31 5.67
N ALA A 604 -5.64 -10.88 4.72
CA ALA A 604 -5.56 -10.54 3.32
C ALA A 604 -6.04 -9.10 3.06
N TRP A 605 -7.17 -8.71 3.63
CA TRP A 605 -7.69 -7.34 3.54
C TRP A 605 -6.70 -6.31 4.07
N ARG A 606 -6.02 -6.59 5.19
CA ARG A 606 -4.96 -5.73 5.71
C ARG A 606 -3.83 -5.54 4.70
N ALA A 607 -3.43 -6.60 4.00
CA ALA A 607 -2.39 -6.50 2.97
C ALA A 607 -2.87 -5.68 1.76
N LEU A 608 -4.13 -5.86 1.35
CA LEU A 608 -4.75 -5.07 0.29
C LEU A 608 -4.87 -3.59 0.66
N GLN A 609 -5.27 -3.27 1.90
CA GLN A 609 -5.32 -1.90 2.42
C GLN A 609 -3.95 -1.23 2.37
N LEU A 610 -2.89 -1.95 2.74
CA LEU A 610 -1.54 -1.41 2.60
C LEU A 610 -1.21 -1.10 1.15
N ALA A 611 -1.65 -1.93 0.21
CA ALA A 611 -1.37 -1.79 -1.21
C ALA A 611 -2.16 -0.68 -1.92
N VAL A 612 -3.14 -0.05 -1.26
CA VAL A 612 -3.83 1.14 -1.77
C VAL A 612 -3.03 2.40 -1.42
N ASN A 613 -2.69 3.19 -2.44
CA ASN A 613 -2.06 4.48 -2.23
C ASN A 613 -3.07 5.53 -1.72
N HIS A 614 -2.59 6.68 -1.27
CA HIS A 614 -3.45 7.74 -0.74
C HIS A 614 -4.42 8.36 -1.78
N GLU A 615 -4.19 8.18 -3.08
CA GLU A 615 -5.12 8.63 -4.14
C GLU A 615 -6.26 7.63 -4.36
N GLY A 616 -6.10 6.38 -3.91
CA GLY A 616 -7.01 5.26 -4.17
C GLY A 616 -6.53 4.27 -5.24
N MET A 617 -5.33 4.42 -5.78
CA MET A 617 -4.78 3.41 -6.69
C MET A 617 -4.41 2.14 -5.91
N LEU A 618 -4.94 1.00 -6.34
CA LEU A 618 -4.45 -0.30 -5.89
C LEU A 618 -3.13 -0.64 -6.59
N GLY A 619 -2.02 -0.61 -5.86
CA GLY A 619 -0.70 -0.99 -6.34
C GLY A 619 -0.46 -2.51 -6.30
N ASN A 620 0.73 -2.92 -6.73
CA ASN A 620 1.20 -4.31 -6.68
C ASN A 620 0.35 -5.30 -7.48
N VAL A 621 -0.39 -4.81 -8.47
CA VAL A 621 -1.12 -5.68 -9.40
C VAL A 621 -0.14 -6.20 -10.44
N GLN A 622 0.02 -7.51 -10.55
CA GLN A 622 0.87 -8.10 -11.59
C GLN A 622 0.30 -7.73 -12.97
N PRO A 623 1.12 -7.28 -13.94
CA PRO A 623 0.67 -6.97 -15.29
C PRO A 623 0.15 -8.21 -16.02
N VAL A 624 -0.49 -8.01 -17.17
CA VAL A 624 -1.03 -9.09 -17.99
C VAL A 624 0.03 -10.13 -18.32
N GLY A 625 -0.32 -11.40 -18.14
CA GLY A 625 0.55 -12.53 -18.38
C GLY A 625 -0.21 -13.84 -18.29
N ALA A 626 0.52 -14.93 -18.45
CA ALA A 626 0.01 -16.30 -18.41
C ALA A 626 0.76 -17.17 -17.38
N ALA A 627 1.57 -16.55 -16.52
CA ALA A 627 2.47 -17.21 -15.58
C ALA A 627 2.75 -16.28 -14.38
N PRO A 628 3.31 -16.81 -13.27
CA PRO A 628 3.93 -15.97 -12.25
C PRO A 628 4.99 -15.01 -12.83
N GLY A 629 5.12 -13.81 -12.26
CA GLY A 629 6.02 -12.78 -12.79
C GLY A 629 6.33 -11.69 -11.77
N ASP A 630 6.34 -10.43 -12.22
CA ASP A 630 6.65 -9.26 -11.40
C ASP A 630 5.41 -8.44 -11.07
N SER A 631 5.44 -7.73 -9.95
CA SER A 631 4.48 -6.70 -9.59
C SER A 631 5.23 -5.48 -9.10
N PHE A 632 4.55 -4.34 -9.14
CA PHE A 632 5.19 -3.07 -8.83
C PHE A 632 4.25 -2.23 -7.97
N PRO A 633 4.74 -1.62 -6.89
CA PRO A 633 3.86 -0.89 -5.97
C PRO A 633 3.19 0.34 -6.59
N ASN A 634 3.81 0.93 -7.62
CA ASN A 634 3.31 2.13 -8.30
C ASN A 634 2.52 1.85 -9.59
N TYR A 635 2.18 0.59 -9.85
CA TYR A 635 1.42 0.20 -11.02
C TYR A 635 0.22 -0.68 -10.64
N THR A 636 -0.82 -0.59 -11.46
CA THR A 636 -2.10 -1.27 -11.29
C THR A 636 -2.53 -1.96 -12.58
N GLU A 637 -3.63 -2.72 -12.51
CA GLU A 637 -4.40 -3.18 -13.66
C GLU A 637 -5.89 -3.24 -13.30
N VAL A 638 -6.74 -2.93 -14.27
CA VAL A 638 -8.20 -2.77 -14.07
C VAL A 638 -8.88 -4.03 -13.50
N TYR A 639 -8.41 -5.22 -13.87
CA TYR A 639 -8.95 -6.47 -13.34
C TYR A 639 -8.61 -6.71 -11.88
N GLY A 640 -7.43 -6.24 -11.41
CA GLY A 640 -7.05 -6.30 -10.00
C GLY A 640 -7.94 -5.38 -9.17
N VAL A 641 -8.27 -4.20 -9.71
CA VAL A 641 -9.23 -3.29 -9.09
C VAL A 641 -10.63 -3.91 -9.03
N GLY A 642 -11.12 -4.54 -10.10
CA GLY A 642 -12.39 -5.27 -10.08
C GLY A 642 -12.45 -6.32 -8.96
N ALA A 643 -11.41 -7.14 -8.83
CA ALA A 643 -11.30 -8.13 -7.77
C ALA A 643 -11.30 -7.49 -6.37
N PHE A 644 -10.60 -6.37 -6.19
CA PHE A 644 -10.56 -5.63 -4.92
C PHE A 644 -11.93 -5.09 -4.54
N LEU A 645 -12.67 -4.52 -5.50
CA LEU A 645 -14.02 -4.00 -5.27
C LEU A 645 -14.99 -5.12 -4.85
N ALA A 646 -14.89 -6.29 -5.47
CA ALA A 646 -15.66 -7.47 -5.06
C ALA A 646 -15.28 -7.92 -3.64
N ALA A 647 -13.98 -7.94 -3.31
CA ALA A 647 -13.49 -8.32 -1.98
C ALA A 647 -13.96 -7.37 -0.89
N GLY A 648 -13.86 -6.05 -1.12
CA GLY A 648 -14.35 -5.04 -0.18
C GLY A 648 -15.85 -5.12 0.03
N SER A 649 -16.61 -5.45 -1.02
CA SER A 649 -18.07 -5.58 -0.93
C SER A 649 -18.52 -6.78 -0.11
N GLU A 650 -17.86 -7.93 -0.29
CA GLU A 650 -18.15 -9.13 0.52
C GLU A 650 -17.68 -8.98 1.97
N LEU A 651 -16.52 -8.35 2.20
CA LEU A 651 -16.06 -8.08 3.56
C LEU A 651 -16.98 -7.10 4.30
N PHE A 652 -17.49 -6.06 3.63
CA PHE A 652 -18.50 -5.19 4.20
C PHE A 652 -19.73 -5.99 4.64
N THR A 653 -20.23 -6.87 3.77
CA THR A 653 -21.39 -7.74 4.04
C THR A 653 -21.12 -8.70 5.21
N LEU A 654 -19.92 -9.26 5.30
CA LEU A 654 -19.48 -10.10 6.42
C LEU A 654 -19.56 -9.36 7.75
N LEU A 655 -18.94 -8.17 7.81
CA LEU A 655 -18.95 -7.35 9.02
C LEU A 655 -20.36 -6.87 9.39
N GLN A 656 -21.22 -6.62 8.39
CA GLN A 656 -22.63 -6.29 8.60
C GLN A 656 -23.40 -7.46 9.22
N ASN A 657 -23.22 -8.68 8.69
CA ASN A 657 -23.85 -9.89 9.21
C ASN A 657 -23.41 -10.20 10.65
N GLU A 658 -22.13 -10.01 10.96
CA GLU A 658 -21.59 -10.15 12.34
C GLU A 658 -22.22 -9.13 13.31
N GLN A 659 -22.38 -7.88 12.86
CA GLN A 659 -23.05 -6.86 13.67
C GLN A 659 -24.55 -7.18 13.87
N ALA A 660 -25.20 -7.77 12.87
CA ALA A 660 -26.60 -8.19 12.98
C ALA A 660 -26.78 -9.38 13.93
N ALA A 661 -25.84 -10.33 13.94
CA ALA A 661 -25.89 -11.51 14.81
C ALA A 661 -25.58 -11.22 16.29
N THR A 662 -24.99 -10.06 16.59
CA THR A 662 -24.67 -9.60 17.96
C THR A 662 -25.73 -8.70 18.59
N LYS A 663 -26.76 -8.32 17.83
CA LYS A 663 -27.97 -7.61 18.29
C LYS A 663 -29.10 -8.59 18.53
#